data_AF-A0A2A9F0Q9-F1
#
_entry.id   AF-A0A2A9F0Q9-F1
#
_cell.length_a   1.000
_cell.length_b   1.000
_cell.length_c   1.000
_cell.angle_alpha   90.00
_cell.angle_beta   90.00
_cell.angle_gamma   90.00
#
_symmetry.space_group_name_H-M   'P 1'
#
loop_
_entity.id
_entity.type
_entity.pdbx_description
1 polymer ?
#
loop_
_entity_poly.entity_id
_entity_poly.type
_entity_poly.pdbx_seq_one_letter_code
_entity_poly.pdbx_strand_id
1 'polypeptide(L)'
;MLRVCPGRRTVLRVMRNTRLGRVGAATLVALLSTALAVPAGAQEAPSPGPADRASASPDATAGQEPVAVTDTATEAVTDAVTEVVPVTPPAAEPVEPSTEEAGFVPDDLVADAVAPTRTTADARAAAAAGEPLVATADVTGFGVVGVTWTGDVDPTALVVEVRTSDDPAADAGWSAWEEIQPEPSPDGTLDGTEPVVVGDVARVQARVAGTGADGVHDLTLTVVDPGTSAADDDVAVPPAEASPGGASVVAAVPAAPTVATRAAWGAVESMMTWSPTQGSIRAATIHHTAGTNSYSAAQVPGIIRGIYAYHANTRDWGDIGYNFLVDKYGRAWEGRAGGILNQTIGGHARGFNTNTTGVSVLGNYDVVQPSTASVTAVVKLVAWKLALHGVPATGSTTIEGVRLPRILGHRDVASTACPGRYLYPKLGEIRRRAQAVQDAAPRPVVQDGTLVRSPAGDVALVEGGRRHASWCSTAAHYGLRCGAAAPVTAAQWDALKPGGRLRQTVRTTDGRLFRVVNGAKREAFDTASLKRAGILTATVTMSATALDRLPYRDPVVRPGVVVTNRTTGGTRLVTSGLRHGYVGDAMRQNTALRGLDAGYLDGASVARMSSTRKTTGVVTKSNGRVFVVTTKGLLRIDRSGTLRSSTTPQYWASDAVHELPRVSRPSLVVLRVRTKDQLYVLRDGVLRPVTAQRARQLNGGTAPAVHVVVKLTKKQFPVGSRL
;
A
#
# COMPACT_ATOMS: atom_id res chain seq x y z
N MET A 1 46.53 -20.94 35.52
CA MET A 1 47.11 -22.04 34.73
C MET A 1 46.25 -22.21 33.48
N LEU A 2 46.56 -21.55 32.36
CA LEU A 2 47.43 -21.97 31.23
C LEU A 2 46.90 -23.17 30.41
N ARG A 3 46.77 -22.91 29.09
CA ARG A 3 46.89 -23.78 27.88
C ARG A 3 45.60 -24.08 27.11
N VAL A 4 45.39 -23.54 25.90
CA VAL A 4 46.06 -23.70 24.57
C VAL A 4 45.36 -24.78 23.71
N CYS A 5 44.92 -24.35 22.51
CA CYS A 5 44.39 -25.07 21.34
C CYS A 5 45.35 -26.15 20.75
N PRO A 6 45.18 -26.68 19.52
CA PRO A 6 44.05 -27.17 18.69
C PRO A 6 44.32 -28.59 18.11
N GLY A 7 43.44 -29.15 17.26
CA GLY A 7 43.80 -30.35 16.47
C GLY A 7 42.87 -30.69 15.29
N ARG A 8 43.30 -30.36 14.06
CA ARG A 8 42.82 -30.97 12.80
C ARG A 8 43.33 -32.40 12.68
N ARG A 9 42.56 -33.32 12.06
CA ARG A 9 43.08 -34.34 11.13
C ARG A 9 41.99 -35.00 10.28
N THR A 10 42.23 -34.91 8.98
CA THR A 10 41.62 -35.63 7.84
C THR A 10 42.00 -37.12 7.88
N VAL A 11 41.09 -38.04 7.51
CA VAL A 11 41.45 -39.36 6.94
C VAL A 11 40.40 -39.81 5.93
N LEU A 12 40.90 -40.13 4.73
CA LEU A 12 40.23 -40.82 3.60
C LEU A 12 39.72 -42.22 4.00
N ARG A 13 38.64 -42.68 3.34
CA ARG A 13 38.59 -44.10 2.92
C ARG A 13 37.92 -44.27 1.56
N VAL A 14 38.62 -45.04 0.74
CA VAL A 14 38.36 -45.46 -0.64
C VAL A 14 37.84 -46.91 -0.63
N MET A 15 36.85 -47.23 -1.46
CA MET A 15 36.60 -48.52 -2.14
C MET A 15 35.74 -48.15 -3.39
N ARG A 16 36.20 -48.20 -4.66
CA ARG A 16 36.49 -49.34 -5.57
C ARG A 16 35.48 -50.49 -5.42
N ASN A 17 34.82 -51.04 -6.44
CA ASN A 17 35.20 -51.19 -7.85
C ASN A 17 34.03 -51.74 -8.72
N THR A 18 34.20 -51.62 -10.05
CA THR A 18 33.78 -52.56 -11.15
C THR A 18 32.27 -52.66 -11.54
N ARG A 19 31.84 -52.78 -12.81
CA ARG A 19 32.45 -52.80 -14.17
C ARG A 19 31.34 -52.79 -15.25
N LEU A 20 31.70 -52.25 -16.43
CA LEU A 20 31.32 -52.57 -17.83
C LEU A 20 29.87 -52.53 -18.37
N GLY A 21 29.72 -51.81 -19.49
CA GLY A 21 28.74 -52.05 -20.57
C GLY A 21 28.80 -50.96 -21.65
N ARG A 22 29.40 -51.27 -22.82
CA ARG A 22 29.57 -50.40 -24.01
C ARG A 22 28.49 -50.72 -25.08
N VAL A 23 28.45 -49.87 -26.11
CA VAL A 23 27.82 -50.01 -27.46
C VAL A 23 26.36 -49.51 -27.54
N GLY A 24 25.93 -48.68 -28.50
CA GLY A 24 26.56 -48.13 -29.70
C GLY A 24 25.73 -47.00 -30.31
N ALA A 25 26.33 -46.31 -31.28
CA ALA A 25 25.73 -45.25 -32.07
C ALA A 25 24.80 -45.82 -33.16
N ALA A 26 23.71 -45.10 -33.45
CA ALA A 26 23.00 -45.21 -34.72
C ALA A 26 22.35 -43.86 -35.08
N THR A 27 22.84 -43.32 -36.18
CA THR A 27 22.33 -42.22 -37.00
C THR A 27 20.95 -42.56 -37.56
N LEU A 28 20.01 -41.61 -37.61
CA LEU A 28 18.98 -41.60 -38.67
C LEU A 28 18.63 -40.17 -39.09
N VAL A 29 18.71 -39.98 -40.40
CA VAL A 29 18.38 -38.81 -41.21
C VAL A 29 17.02 -39.10 -41.87
N ALA A 30 16.11 -38.10 -41.88
CA ALA A 30 15.08 -37.88 -42.91
C ALA A 30 14.46 -36.49 -42.64
N LEU A 31 14.72 -35.44 -43.44
CA LEU A 31 14.10 -35.10 -44.73
C LEU A 31 12.57 -35.06 -44.70
N LEU A 32 12.00 -33.85 -44.73
CA LEU A 32 10.97 -33.51 -45.72
C LEU A 32 11.02 -32.00 -46.04
N SER A 33 11.17 -31.73 -47.32
CA SER A 33 11.19 -30.43 -47.98
C SER A 33 9.78 -30.04 -48.43
N THR A 34 9.42 -28.76 -48.37
CA THR A 34 8.54 -28.14 -49.39
C THR A 34 8.91 -26.67 -49.56
N ALA A 35 8.91 -26.25 -50.82
CA ALA A 35 9.57 -25.08 -51.37
C ALA A 35 8.63 -23.88 -51.56
N LEU A 36 9.28 -22.70 -51.57
CA LEU A 36 9.07 -21.50 -52.39
C LEU A 36 7.67 -21.16 -52.96
N ALA A 37 7.23 -19.95 -52.64
CA ALA A 37 6.70 -19.01 -53.64
C ALA A 37 6.96 -17.55 -53.21
N VAL A 38 7.70 -16.83 -54.04
CA VAL A 38 7.85 -15.36 -54.06
C VAL A 38 6.85 -14.83 -55.11
N PRO A 39 6.35 -13.60 -54.96
CA PRO A 39 6.52 -12.70 -56.10
C PRO A 39 7.10 -11.33 -55.70
N ALA A 40 7.89 -10.82 -56.63
CA ALA A 40 8.43 -9.47 -56.68
C ALA A 40 7.40 -8.50 -57.28
N GLY A 41 7.52 -7.22 -56.96
CA GLY A 41 6.80 -6.14 -57.63
C GLY A 41 7.03 -4.80 -56.95
N ALA A 42 8.01 -4.05 -57.45
CA ALA A 42 8.32 -2.68 -57.07
C ALA A 42 7.29 -1.68 -57.63
N GLN A 43 7.07 -0.55 -56.97
CA GLN A 43 7.26 0.80 -57.57
C GLN A 43 7.02 1.96 -56.59
N GLU A 44 7.70 3.07 -56.92
CA GLU A 44 7.87 4.36 -56.24
C GLU A 44 6.60 5.20 -56.01
N ALA A 45 6.78 6.20 -55.14
CA ALA A 45 5.90 7.33 -54.86
C ALA A 45 5.54 8.18 -56.10
N PRO A 46 4.56 9.10 -55.95
CA PRO A 46 4.96 10.50 -55.87
C PRO A 46 4.13 11.37 -54.90
N SER A 47 4.75 12.44 -54.40
CA SER A 47 4.06 13.65 -53.91
C SER A 47 3.64 14.54 -55.09
N PRO A 48 2.64 15.42 -54.92
CA PRO A 48 2.95 16.85 -54.72
C PRO A 48 2.00 17.59 -53.75
N GLY A 49 2.44 18.72 -53.17
CA GLY A 49 1.58 19.72 -52.47
C GLY A 49 1.08 20.81 -53.43
N PRO A 50 0.87 22.08 -53.01
CA PRO A 50 0.19 22.65 -51.83
C PRO A 50 -1.00 23.59 -52.26
N ALA A 51 -1.53 24.43 -51.33
CA ALA A 51 -2.52 25.53 -51.48
C ALA A 51 -4.01 25.14 -51.24
N ASP A 52 -4.92 25.95 -50.69
CA ASP A 52 -4.93 27.38 -50.39
C ASP A 52 -6.02 27.75 -49.34
N ARG A 53 -5.94 28.98 -48.82
CA ARG A 53 -6.98 29.67 -48.01
C ARG A 53 -8.27 29.92 -48.81
N ALA A 54 -9.44 29.88 -48.15
CA ALA A 54 -10.43 30.99 -48.23
C ALA A 54 -11.66 30.77 -47.33
N SER A 55 -12.04 31.91 -46.74
CA SER A 55 -13.27 32.34 -46.06
C SER A 55 -14.59 31.94 -46.71
N ALA A 56 -15.65 31.78 -45.90
CA ALA A 56 -16.83 32.67 -45.86
C ALA A 56 -18.08 31.96 -45.27
N SER A 57 -18.75 32.64 -44.35
CA SER A 57 -20.12 32.35 -43.89
C SER A 57 -21.17 32.58 -44.99
N PRO A 58 -22.44 32.23 -44.72
CA PRO A 58 -23.45 33.29 -44.80
C PRO A 58 -24.49 33.30 -43.66
N ASP A 59 -25.07 34.51 -43.56
CA ASP A 59 -26.13 35.12 -42.75
C ASP A 59 -27.45 34.37 -42.54
N ALA A 60 -28.19 34.77 -41.48
CA ALA A 60 -29.50 35.42 -41.61
C ALA A 60 -30.03 36.05 -40.28
N THR A 61 -29.80 37.36 -40.14
CA THR A 61 -30.72 38.47 -39.73
C THR A 61 -31.98 38.29 -38.87
N ALA A 62 -32.11 39.16 -37.84
CA ALA A 62 -33.15 40.21 -37.62
C ALA A 62 -33.24 40.56 -36.10
N GLY A 63 -33.39 41.77 -35.57
CA GLY A 63 -33.52 43.16 -36.05
C GLY A 63 -33.80 44.11 -34.85
N GLN A 64 -33.23 45.32 -34.89
CA GLN A 64 -33.69 46.63 -34.36
C GLN A 64 -33.97 46.93 -32.84
N GLU A 65 -32.96 47.60 -32.21
CA GLU A 65 -32.89 48.90 -31.46
C GLU A 65 -34.14 49.75 -31.02
N PRO A 66 -34.02 50.79 -30.12
CA PRO A 66 -33.20 50.94 -28.89
C PRO A 66 -33.77 51.87 -27.73
N VAL A 67 -33.04 51.93 -26.59
CA VAL A 67 -32.84 52.96 -25.51
C VAL A 67 -33.93 53.40 -24.49
N ALA A 68 -33.66 53.18 -23.17
CA ALA A 68 -33.50 54.20 -22.08
C ALA A 68 -33.23 53.55 -20.69
N VAL A 69 -31.97 53.50 -20.21
CA VAL A 69 -31.35 54.27 -19.10
C VAL A 69 -31.99 54.10 -17.70
N THR A 70 -31.32 53.38 -16.79
CA THR A 70 -30.64 53.93 -15.59
C THR A 70 -29.81 52.86 -14.83
N ASP A 71 -28.82 53.37 -14.13
CA ASP A 71 -27.64 52.80 -13.47
C ASP A 71 -27.93 52.16 -12.11
N THR A 72 -27.46 50.93 -11.82
CA THR A 72 -26.91 50.56 -10.50
C THR A 72 -26.16 49.22 -10.47
N ALA A 73 -24.96 49.26 -9.88
CA ALA A 73 -24.26 48.21 -9.11
C ALA A 73 -23.92 46.86 -9.74
N THR A 74 -22.63 46.67 -10.01
CA THR A 74 -21.94 45.38 -10.12
C THR A 74 -21.93 44.61 -8.80
N GLU A 75 -22.65 43.49 -8.73
CA GLU A 75 -22.25 42.32 -7.95
C GLU A 75 -22.16 41.11 -8.90
N ALA A 76 -20.95 40.58 -9.08
CA ALA A 76 -20.72 39.34 -9.80
C ALA A 76 -21.03 38.17 -8.86
N VAL A 77 -22.07 37.42 -9.20
CA VAL A 77 -22.42 36.15 -8.58
C VAL A 77 -21.27 35.17 -8.80
N THR A 78 -20.56 34.84 -7.72
CA THR A 78 -19.69 33.67 -7.68
C THR A 78 -20.56 32.44 -7.54
N ASP A 79 -20.43 31.54 -8.51
CA ASP A 79 -21.01 30.20 -8.52
C ASP A 79 -20.49 29.43 -7.29
N ALA A 80 -21.31 29.37 -6.24
CA ALA A 80 -21.01 28.64 -5.02
C ALA A 80 -21.34 27.17 -5.25
N VAL A 81 -20.30 26.38 -5.43
CA VAL A 81 -20.33 24.92 -5.26
C VAL A 81 -20.97 24.63 -3.90
N THR A 82 -22.19 24.10 -3.91
CA THR A 82 -22.85 23.63 -2.70
C THR A 82 -22.11 22.38 -2.24
N GLU A 83 -21.23 22.56 -1.26
CA GLU A 83 -20.61 21.47 -0.53
C GLU A 83 -21.73 20.67 0.15
N VAL A 84 -22.00 19.47 -0.35
CA VAL A 84 -22.90 18.52 0.32
C VAL A 84 -22.15 18.03 1.55
N VAL A 85 -22.34 18.71 2.67
CA VAL A 85 -21.90 18.27 3.98
C VAL A 85 -22.68 16.98 4.30
N PRO A 86 -22.01 15.84 4.56
CA PRO A 86 -22.70 14.65 5.03
C PRO A 86 -23.28 14.96 6.41
N VAL A 87 -24.61 14.98 6.52
CA VAL A 87 -25.29 15.11 7.81
C VAL A 87 -25.13 13.78 8.53
N THR A 88 -24.17 13.73 9.47
CA THR A 88 -24.11 12.65 10.48
C THR A 88 -25.42 12.70 11.27
N PRO A 89 -26.19 11.60 11.40
CA PRO A 89 -27.31 11.58 12.33
C PRO A 89 -26.79 11.92 13.74
N PRO A 90 -27.55 12.68 14.54
CA PRO A 90 -27.12 13.04 15.88
C PRO A 90 -26.81 11.76 16.68
N ALA A 91 -25.67 11.75 17.36
CA ALA A 91 -25.37 10.70 18.33
C ALA A 91 -26.51 10.68 19.37
N ALA A 92 -27.06 9.50 19.66
CA ALA A 92 -28.02 9.36 20.74
C ALA A 92 -27.36 9.79 22.06
N GLU A 93 -28.07 10.56 22.89
CA GLU A 93 -27.55 10.92 24.20
C GLU A 93 -27.31 9.64 25.03
N PRO A 94 -26.14 9.51 25.69
CA PRO A 94 -25.86 8.37 26.57
C PRO A 94 -26.88 8.29 27.69
N VAL A 95 -27.37 7.08 27.98
CA VAL A 95 -28.34 6.83 29.06
C VAL A 95 -27.69 5.91 30.09
N GLU A 96 -27.59 6.41 31.32
CA GLU A 96 -27.03 5.65 32.44
C GLU A 96 -27.99 4.51 32.82
N PRO A 97 -27.53 3.25 32.80
CA PRO A 97 -28.33 2.11 33.23
C PRO A 97 -28.50 2.12 34.75
N SER A 98 -29.60 1.56 35.24
CA SER A 98 -29.82 1.36 36.67
C SER A 98 -29.75 -0.11 37.05
N THR A 99 -29.43 -0.39 38.32
CA THR A 99 -29.26 -1.75 38.84
C THR A 99 -30.11 -1.95 40.09
N GLU A 100 -30.80 -3.09 40.14
CA GLU A 100 -31.49 -3.60 41.31
C GLU A 100 -30.86 -4.94 41.71
N GLU A 101 -30.62 -5.14 43.00
CA GLU A 101 -30.01 -6.36 43.53
C GLU A 101 -30.96 -7.05 44.52
N ALA A 102 -31.09 -8.37 44.36
CA ALA A 102 -31.85 -9.21 45.26
C ALA A 102 -30.94 -10.28 45.89
N GLY A 103 -31.04 -10.40 47.21
CA GLY A 103 -30.34 -11.42 47.98
C GLY A 103 -31.04 -12.78 47.89
N PHE A 104 -30.24 -13.84 47.94
CA PHE A 104 -30.72 -15.22 47.92
C PHE A 104 -31.15 -15.71 49.31
N VAL A 105 -32.31 -16.36 49.38
CA VAL A 105 -32.86 -16.99 50.59
C VAL A 105 -33.19 -18.47 50.33
N PRO A 106 -33.27 -19.33 51.36
CA PRO A 106 -33.77 -20.70 51.21
C PRO A 106 -35.13 -20.77 50.49
N ASP A 107 -35.28 -21.71 49.55
CA ASP A 107 -36.49 -21.87 48.71
C ASP A 107 -37.77 -22.08 49.53
N ASP A 108 -37.68 -22.74 50.68
CA ASP A 108 -38.80 -23.00 51.60
C ASP A 108 -39.34 -21.74 52.32
N LEU A 109 -38.62 -20.62 52.23
CA LEU A 109 -39.02 -19.32 52.77
C LEU A 109 -39.69 -18.42 51.72
N VAL A 110 -39.77 -18.85 50.46
CA VAL A 110 -40.45 -18.12 49.38
C VAL A 110 -41.89 -18.62 49.26
N ALA A 111 -42.87 -17.72 49.38
CA ALA A 111 -44.29 -18.07 49.48
C ALA A 111 -44.96 -18.55 48.18
N ASP A 112 -44.21 -18.78 47.10
CA ASP A 112 -44.75 -19.04 45.75
C ASP A 112 -44.13 -20.29 45.09
N ALA A 113 -44.63 -21.47 45.43
CA ALA A 113 -44.20 -22.72 44.77
C ALA A 113 -45.39 -23.50 44.18
N VAL A 114 -45.72 -23.21 42.91
CA VAL A 114 -46.36 -24.21 42.03
C VAL A 114 -45.29 -25.22 41.62
N ALA A 115 -45.59 -26.51 41.82
CA ALA A 115 -44.66 -27.62 41.56
C ALA A 115 -44.17 -27.67 40.09
N PRO A 116 -42.87 -27.96 39.85
CA PRO A 116 -42.24 -27.87 38.54
C PRO A 116 -42.69 -28.98 37.56
N THR A 117 -42.66 -28.65 36.27
CA THR A 117 -42.65 -29.66 35.18
C THR A 117 -41.20 -30.06 34.93
N ARG A 118 -40.85 -31.33 35.17
CA ARG A 118 -39.46 -31.82 35.22
C ARG A 118 -38.72 -31.74 33.87
N THR A 119 -37.61 -31.01 33.85
CA THR A 119 -36.59 -30.92 32.79
C THR A 119 -35.31 -31.69 33.19
N THR A 120 -34.33 -31.77 32.29
CA THR A 120 -33.00 -32.34 32.60
C THR A 120 -32.16 -31.47 33.55
N ALA A 121 -32.42 -30.16 33.59
CA ALA A 121 -31.81 -29.24 34.55
C ALA A 121 -32.38 -29.47 35.95
N ASP A 122 -33.70 -29.71 36.08
CA ASP A 122 -34.32 -30.10 37.37
C ASP A 122 -33.71 -31.37 37.95
N ALA A 123 -33.27 -32.32 37.09
CA ALA A 123 -32.59 -33.54 37.54
C ALA A 123 -31.16 -33.30 38.03
N ARG A 124 -30.46 -32.28 37.51
CA ARG A 124 -29.12 -31.87 37.98
C ARG A 124 -29.21 -31.01 39.24
N ALA A 125 -30.13 -30.05 39.27
CA ALA A 125 -30.40 -29.25 40.46
C ALA A 125 -30.83 -30.12 41.65
N ALA A 126 -31.70 -31.11 41.42
CA ALA A 126 -32.09 -32.09 42.44
C ALA A 126 -30.99 -33.08 42.84
N ALA A 127 -29.92 -33.21 42.05
CA ALA A 127 -28.76 -34.05 42.33
C ALA A 127 -27.58 -33.26 42.95
N ALA A 128 -27.64 -31.93 42.94
CA ALA A 128 -26.64 -31.06 43.54
C ALA A 128 -26.76 -31.07 45.07
N ALA A 129 -25.64 -30.89 45.79
CA ALA A 129 -25.62 -30.92 47.25
C ALA A 129 -26.05 -29.56 47.85
N GLY A 130 -26.97 -29.59 48.82
CA GLY A 130 -27.48 -28.40 49.54
C GLY A 130 -28.92 -28.04 49.15
N GLU A 131 -29.62 -27.33 50.05
CA GLU A 131 -30.95 -26.77 49.74
C GLU A 131 -30.79 -25.63 48.71
N PRO A 132 -31.65 -25.57 47.67
CA PRO A 132 -31.58 -24.51 46.68
C PRO A 132 -31.87 -23.16 47.33
N LEU A 133 -31.14 -22.14 46.89
CA LEU A 133 -31.39 -20.76 47.26
C LEU A 133 -32.10 -20.06 46.12
N VAL A 134 -33.01 -19.13 46.44
CA VAL A 134 -33.81 -18.39 45.49
C VAL A 134 -33.76 -16.88 45.77
N ALA A 135 -33.68 -16.08 44.71
CA ALA A 135 -33.82 -14.63 44.75
C ALA A 135 -34.89 -14.20 43.74
N THR A 136 -35.75 -13.25 44.12
CA THR A 136 -36.78 -12.67 43.25
C THR A 136 -36.60 -11.17 43.18
N ALA A 137 -36.68 -10.60 41.99
CA ALA A 137 -36.55 -9.17 41.76
C ALA A 137 -37.65 -8.69 40.80
N ASP A 138 -38.04 -7.42 40.95
CA ASP A 138 -38.95 -6.76 40.03
C ASP A 138 -38.18 -6.36 38.75
N VAL A 139 -38.88 -6.33 37.62
CA VAL A 139 -38.32 -5.88 36.35
C VAL A 139 -39.23 -4.81 35.78
N THR A 140 -38.68 -3.63 35.50
CA THR A 140 -39.43 -2.56 34.85
C THR A 140 -39.13 -2.60 33.35
N GLY A 141 -40.04 -3.21 32.57
CA GLY A 141 -39.88 -3.33 31.13
C GLY A 141 -38.79 -4.34 30.74
N PHE A 142 -37.85 -3.91 29.91
CA PHE A 142 -36.88 -4.80 29.27
C PHE A 142 -35.57 -4.93 30.08
N GLY A 143 -35.34 -6.08 30.74
CA GLY A 143 -34.20 -6.27 31.65
C GLY A 143 -33.06 -7.17 31.12
N VAL A 144 -31.85 -6.94 31.63
CA VAL A 144 -30.72 -7.89 31.60
C VAL A 144 -30.46 -8.38 33.01
N VAL A 145 -30.35 -9.69 33.20
CA VAL A 145 -30.16 -10.30 34.53
C VAL A 145 -28.91 -11.14 34.56
N GLY A 146 -28.33 -11.27 35.74
CA GLY A 146 -27.29 -12.26 35.98
C GLY A 146 -27.10 -12.50 37.47
N VAL A 147 -26.41 -13.58 37.80
CA VAL A 147 -26.13 -13.95 39.18
C VAL A 147 -24.63 -13.86 39.41
N THR A 148 -24.21 -13.23 40.52
CA THR A 148 -22.82 -13.14 40.95
C THR A 148 -22.63 -13.78 42.32
N TRP A 149 -21.39 -14.15 42.63
CA TRP A 149 -21.00 -14.73 43.91
C TRP A 149 -19.51 -14.51 44.18
N THR A 150 -19.11 -14.71 45.43
CA THR A 150 -17.71 -14.80 45.84
C THR A 150 -17.35 -16.26 46.18
N GLY A 151 -16.09 -16.63 45.93
CA GLY A 151 -15.55 -17.98 46.21
C GLY A 151 -15.19 -18.79 44.95
N ASP A 152 -14.35 -19.81 45.14
CA ASP A 152 -13.91 -20.71 44.06
C ASP A 152 -14.91 -21.86 43.91
N VAL A 153 -15.67 -21.85 42.82
CA VAL A 153 -16.62 -22.92 42.48
C VAL A 153 -16.09 -23.83 41.39
N ASP A 154 -16.38 -25.13 41.52
CA ASP A 154 -16.35 -26.01 40.36
C ASP A 154 -17.56 -25.65 39.48
N PRO A 155 -17.35 -25.18 38.22
CA PRO A 155 -18.44 -24.81 37.31
C PRO A 155 -19.42 -25.95 37.02
N THR A 156 -19.03 -27.21 37.27
CA THR A 156 -19.91 -28.37 37.07
C THR A 156 -20.74 -28.73 38.30
N ALA A 157 -20.44 -28.13 39.45
CA ALA A 157 -21.14 -28.36 40.72
C ALA A 157 -22.23 -27.31 40.99
N LEU A 158 -22.11 -26.11 40.42
CA LEU A 158 -23.07 -25.01 40.60
C LEU A 158 -24.09 -25.01 39.46
N VAL A 159 -25.38 -25.10 39.80
CA VAL A 159 -26.49 -24.96 38.85
C VAL A 159 -27.18 -23.63 39.13
N VAL A 160 -27.20 -22.74 38.14
CA VAL A 160 -27.92 -21.46 38.22
C VAL A 160 -29.02 -21.49 37.19
N GLU A 161 -30.25 -21.20 37.60
CA GLU A 161 -31.42 -21.18 36.73
C GLU A 161 -32.21 -19.90 36.93
N VAL A 162 -32.83 -19.40 35.87
CA VAL A 162 -33.72 -18.24 35.89
C VAL A 162 -35.07 -18.58 35.32
N ARG A 163 -36.10 -17.90 35.80
CA ARG A 163 -37.44 -17.88 35.22
C ARG A 163 -38.03 -16.49 35.34
N THR A 164 -39.05 -16.23 34.54
CA THR A 164 -39.70 -14.92 34.43
C THR A 164 -41.20 -15.04 34.63
N SER A 165 -41.84 -13.97 35.07
CA SER A 165 -43.30 -13.87 35.13
C SER A 165 -43.77 -12.52 34.56
N ASP A 166 -44.86 -12.56 33.80
CA ASP A 166 -45.57 -11.37 33.34
C ASP A 166 -46.53 -10.83 34.42
N ASP A 167 -46.72 -11.57 35.52
CA ASP A 167 -47.59 -11.20 36.64
C ASP A 167 -46.78 -10.46 37.73
N PRO A 168 -47.07 -9.16 37.99
CA PRO A 168 -46.40 -8.40 39.03
C PRO A 168 -46.72 -8.90 40.46
N ALA A 169 -47.79 -9.68 40.64
CA ALA A 169 -48.12 -10.29 41.93
C ALA A 169 -47.30 -11.55 42.23
N ALA A 170 -46.68 -12.19 41.22
CA ALA A 170 -45.90 -13.44 41.31
C ALA A 170 -46.58 -14.72 41.80
N ASP A 171 -47.87 -14.69 42.20
CA ASP A 171 -48.60 -15.87 42.69
C ASP A 171 -48.87 -16.95 41.59
N ALA A 172 -48.72 -16.61 40.30
CA ALA A 172 -48.89 -17.50 39.15
C ALA A 172 -48.12 -16.98 37.91
N GLY A 173 -48.14 -17.74 36.80
CA GLY A 173 -47.67 -17.25 35.49
C GLY A 173 -46.17 -17.39 35.19
N TRP A 174 -45.40 -18.03 36.06
CA TRP A 174 -43.98 -18.28 35.85
C TRP A 174 -43.69 -19.13 34.61
N SER A 175 -42.67 -18.73 33.84
CA SER A 175 -42.07 -19.55 32.80
C SER A 175 -41.33 -20.77 33.39
N ALA A 176 -40.98 -21.71 32.52
CA ALA A 176 -40.13 -22.83 32.93
C ALA A 176 -38.73 -22.34 33.31
N TRP A 177 -38.10 -23.02 34.27
CA TRP A 177 -36.71 -22.75 34.62
C TRP A 177 -35.78 -22.96 33.43
N GLU A 178 -34.88 -22.00 33.22
CA GLU A 178 -33.84 -22.02 32.20
C GLU A 178 -32.47 -21.91 32.86
N GLU A 179 -31.59 -22.89 32.60
CA GLU A 179 -30.24 -22.91 33.14
C GLU A 179 -29.36 -21.85 32.46
N ILE A 180 -28.66 -21.06 33.28
CA ILE A 180 -27.72 -20.02 32.85
C ILE A 180 -26.32 -20.42 33.28
N GLN A 181 -25.36 -20.31 32.36
CA GLN A 181 -24.02 -20.86 32.57
C GLN A 181 -23.14 -19.86 33.34
N PRO A 182 -22.35 -20.34 34.31
CA PRO A 182 -21.23 -19.58 34.87
C PRO A 182 -20.26 -19.11 33.77
N GLU A 183 -19.86 -17.84 33.81
CA GLU A 183 -18.94 -17.23 32.84
C GLU A 183 -17.66 -16.76 33.56
N PRO A 184 -16.47 -17.25 33.17
CA PRO A 184 -15.24 -16.79 33.79
C PRO A 184 -14.95 -15.34 33.41
N SER A 185 -14.61 -14.53 34.40
CA SER A 185 -14.12 -13.17 34.24
C SER A 185 -12.82 -13.10 33.42
N PRO A 186 -12.44 -11.93 32.88
CA PRO A 186 -11.24 -11.76 32.06
C PRO A 186 -9.93 -12.19 32.76
N ASP A 187 -9.84 -12.02 34.08
CA ASP A 187 -8.74 -12.47 34.93
C ASP A 187 -8.81 -13.97 35.25
N GLY A 188 -9.98 -14.58 35.02
CA GLY A 188 -10.23 -16.00 35.11
C GLY A 188 -10.90 -16.45 36.40
N THR A 189 -11.37 -15.53 37.25
CA THR A 189 -12.27 -15.86 38.36
C THR A 189 -13.61 -16.34 37.81
N LEU A 190 -14.28 -17.23 38.53
CA LEU A 190 -15.61 -17.72 38.17
C LEU A 190 -16.58 -17.28 39.27
N ASP A 191 -17.04 -16.05 39.13
CA ASP A 191 -17.73 -15.24 40.14
C ASP A 191 -19.09 -14.70 39.63
N GLY A 192 -19.59 -15.24 38.53
CA GLY A 192 -20.89 -14.87 37.97
C GLY A 192 -21.26 -15.60 36.69
N THR A 193 -22.48 -15.37 36.21
CA THR A 193 -23.05 -15.99 35.00
C THR A 193 -22.85 -15.15 33.74
N GLU A 194 -23.15 -15.72 32.57
CA GLU A 194 -23.43 -14.93 31.36
C GLU A 194 -24.68 -14.04 31.59
N PRO A 195 -24.74 -12.81 31.03
CA PRO A 195 -25.93 -11.96 31.14
C PRO A 195 -27.08 -12.51 30.29
N VAL A 196 -28.24 -12.67 30.92
CA VAL A 196 -29.46 -13.16 30.27
C VAL A 196 -30.45 -12.03 30.05
N VAL A 197 -30.90 -11.92 28.81
CA VAL A 197 -31.91 -10.93 28.42
C VAL A 197 -33.29 -11.52 28.68
N VAL A 198 -34.06 -10.95 29.62
CA VAL A 198 -35.34 -11.52 30.07
C VAL A 198 -36.57 -11.00 29.33
N GLY A 199 -36.45 -9.90 28.56
CA GLY A 199 -37.56 -9.31 27.81
C GLY A 199 -38.45 -8.41 28.67
N ASP A 200 -39.62 -8.02 28.14
CA ASP A 200 -40.65 -7.24 28.87
C ASP A 200 -41.40 -8.18 29.83
N VAL A 201 -40.93 -8.26 31.07
CA VAL A 201 -41.48 -9.12 32.13
C VAL A 201 -41.72 -8.28 33.38
N ALA A 202 -42.61 -8.72 34.27
CA ALA A 202 -42.87 -8.01 35.52
C ALA A 202 -41.87 -8.43 36.61
N ARG A 203 -41.46 -9.70 36.61
CA ARG A 203 -40.58 -10.27 37.62
C ARG A 203 -39.62 -11.30 37.05
N VAL A 204 -38.47 -11.41 37.70
CA VAL A 204 -37.49 -12.48 37.48
C VAL A 204 -37.20 -13.19 38.79
N GLN A 205 -37.00 -14.49 38.70
CA GLN A 205 -36.53 -15.29 39.81
C GLN A 205 -35.33 -16.11 39.37
N ALA A 206 -34.30 -16.13 40.20
CA ALA A 206 -33.14 -16.99 40.04
C ALA A 206 -33.12 -18.04 41.15
N ARG A 207 -32.76 -19.27 40.82
CA ARG A 207 -32.41 -20.29 41.81
C ARG A 207 -30.99 -20.79 41.58
N VAL A 208 -30.32 -21.10 42.68
CA VAL A 208 -28.95 -21.61 42.70
C VAL A 208 -28.92 -22.87 43.55
N ALA A 209 -28.43 -23.97 42.97
CA ALA A 209 -28.24 -25.25 43.64
C ALA A 209 -26.77 -25.69 43.57
N GLY A 210 -26.32 -26.49 44.54
CA GLY A 210 -24.93 -26.95 44.63
C GLY A 210 -24.01 -26.05 45.45
N THR A 211 -24.56 -25.17 46.30
CA THR A 211 -23.87 -24.16 47.11
C THR A 211 -23.24 -24.71 48.40
N GLY A 212 -22.76 -25.96 48.40
CA GLY A 212 -22.27 -26.66 49.60
C GLY A 212 -21.46 -25.79 50.58
N ALA A 213 -21.57 -26.08 51.88
CA ALA A 213 -21.37 -25.18 53.03
C ALA A 213 -20.14 -24.23 53.09
N ASP A 214 -19.12 -24.38 52.24
CA ASP A 214 -17.85 -23.63 52.34
C ASP A 214 -17.35 -22.99 51.00
N GLY A 215 -18.12 -23.02 49.91
CA GLY A 215 -17.61 -22.63 48.57
C GLY A 215 -18.15 -21.35 47.94
N VAL A 216 -19.42 -21.00 48.18
CA VAL A 216 -20.13 -19.89 47.50
C VAL A 216 -20.71 -18.95 48.54
N HIS A 217 -20.35 -17.68 48.47
CA HIS A 217 -20.84 -16.64 49.35
C HIS A 217 -21.35 -15.44 48.54
N ASP A 218 -22.04 -14.52 49.21
CA ASP A 218 -22.50 -13.25 48.63
C ASP A 218 -23.25 -13.42 47.30
N LEU A 219 -24.11 -14.44 47.23
CA LEU A 219 -24.97 -14.67 46.08
C LEU A 219 -25.91 -13.49 45.87
N THR A 220 -25.85 -12.89 44.69
CA THR A 220 -26.65 -11.72 44.32
C THR A 220 -27.26 -11.93 42.95
N LEU A 221 -28.58 -11.74 42.86
CA LEU A 221 -29.28 -11.59 41.59
C LEU A 221 -29.28 -10.10 41.24
N THR A 222 -28.68 -9.76 40.11
CA THR A 222 -28.67 -8.38 39.60
C THR A 222 -29.62 -8.27 38.41
N VAL A 223 -30.51 -7.28 38.47
CA VAL A 223 -31.34 -6.83 37.35
C VAL A 223 -30.82 -5.47 36.88
N VAL A 224 -30.49 -5.39 35.59
CA VAL A 224 -30.04 -4.17 34.92
C VAL A 224 -31.18 -3.64 34.05
N ASP A 225 -31.65 -2.44 34.36
CA ASP A 225 -32.48 -1.64 33.45
C ASP A 225 -31.55 -0.81 32.55
N PRO A 226 -31.56 -1.05 31.23
CA PRO A 226 -30.69 -0.34 30.29
C PRO A 226 -31.10 1.13 30.03
N GLY A 227 -32.25 1.56 30.53
CA GLY A 227 -32.85 2.87 30.26
C GLY A 227 -33.29 3.07 28.81
N THR A 228 -34.10 4.08 28.57
CA THR A 228 -34.59 4.47 27.23
C THR A 228 -33.76 5.62 26.65
N SER A 229 -33.28 5.45 25.42
CA SER A 229 -32.47 6.43 24.68
C SER A 229 -33.09 6.72 23.30
N ALA A 230 -32.76 7.87 22.71
CA ALA A 230 -33.11 8.18 21.32
C ALA A 230 -32.57 7.14 20.31
N ALA A 231 -31.53 6.38 20.67
CA ALA A 231 -31.06 5.23 19.89
C ALA A 231 -32.12 4.13 19.69
N ASP A 232 -33.13 4.09 20.56
CA ASP A 232 -34.18 3.08 20.54
C ASP A 232 -35.29 3.44 19.53
N ASP A 233 -35.48 4.74 19.26
CA ASP A 233 -36.46 5.29 18.31
C ASP A 233 -35.92 5.33 16.87
N ASP A 234 -34.63 5.69 16.72
CA ASP A 234 -33.94 5.69 15.44
C ASP A 234 -33.34 4.30 15.17
N VAL A 235 -34.19 3.38 14.69
CA VAL A 235 -33.75 2.16 13.98
C VAL A 235 -33.16 2.53 12.61
N ALA A 236 -32.33 3.57 12.57
CA ALA A 236 -31.63 4.00 11.38
C ALA A 236 -30.63 2.89 11.01
N VAL A 237 -30.74 2.44 9.76
CA VAL A 237 -29.66 1.75 9.06
C VAL A 237 -28.38 2.53 9.36
N PRO A 238 -27.31 1.91 9.89
CA PRO A 238 -26.18 2.68 10.36
C PRO A 238 -25.59 3.45 9.17
N PRO A 239 -25.30 4.76 9.34
CA PRO A 239 -24.81 5.59 8.25
C PRO A 239 -23.55 4.99 7.64
N ALA A 240 -23.45 5.14 6.32
CA ALA A 240 -22.31 4.66 5.56
C ALA A 240 -21.04 5.47 5.92
N GLU A 241 -19.93 4.72 6.00
CA GLU A 241 -18.54 5.18 5.96
C GLU A 241 -17.90 5.69 7.26
N ALA A 242 -17.31 4.75 8.00
CA ALA A 242 -16.02 4.98 8.67
C ALA A 242 -14.93 4.23 7.88
N SER A 243 -14.26 4.94 6.98
CA SER A 243 -13.10 4.41 6.26
C SER A 243 -11.87 4.45 7.18
N PRO A 244 -11.13 3.34 7.40
CA PRO A 244 -9.95 3.37 8.27
C PRO A 244 -8.81 4.16 7.61
N GLY A 245 -8.61 5.39 8.07
CA GLY A 245 -7.38 6.15 7.84
C GLY A 245 -6.26 5.60 8.73
N GLY A 246 -5.29 4.90 8.12
CA GLY A 246 -3.93 4.77 8.65
C GLY A 246 -3.49 3.38 9.13
N ALA A 247 -3.01 2.54 8.22
CA ALA A 247 -1.70 1.87 8.27
C ALA A 247 -1.55 0.98 7.03
N SER A 248 -0.45 1.17 6.31
CA SER A 248 -0.17 0.49 5.05
C SER A 248 0.17 -0.99 5.26
N VAL A 249 -0.75 -1.87 4.87
CA VAL A 249 -0.50 -3.15 4.20
C VAL A 249 -1.80 -3.55 3.52
N VAL A 250 -1.91 -3.23 2.23
CA VAL A 250 -3.10 -3.55 1.45
C VAL A 250 -3.06 -5.05 1.16
N ALA A 251 -3.70 -5.84 2.01
CA ALA A 251 -4.17 -7.20 1.72
C ALA A 251 -5.52 -7.12 0.99
N ALA A 252 -5.93 -8.19 0.30
CA ALA A 252 -7.27 -8.27 -0.31
C ALA A 252 -8.30 -8.38 0.81
N VAL A 253 -8.60 -7.25 1.43
CA VAL A 253 -9.57 -7.16 2.51
C VAL A 253 -10.94 -6.96 1.86
N PRO A 254 -11.96 -7.79 2.19
CA PRO A 254 -13.33 -7.53 1.81
C PRO A 254 -13.77 -6.11 2.21
N ALA A 255 -14.80 -5.57 1.55
CA ALA A 255 -15.41 -4.34 2.01
C ALA A 255 -15.83 -4.49 3.49
N ALA A 256 -15.56 -3.45 4.29
CA ALA A 256 -15.98 -3.42 5.69
C ALA A 256 -17.51 -3.54 5.73
N PRO A 257 -18.07 -4.46 6.53
CA PRO A 257 -19.51 -4.45 6.77
C PRO A 257 -19.88 -3.19 7.55
N THR A 258 -21.11 -2.76 7.39
CA THR A 258 -21.68 -1.74 8.27
C THR A 258 -21.72 -2.28 9.70
N VAL A 259 -21.00 -1.61 10.61
CA VAL A 259 -21.01 -1.89 12.05
C VAL A 259 -21.48 -0.60 12.74
N ALA A 260 -22.59 -0.68 13.46
CA ALA A 260 -23.06 0.40 14.29
C ALA A 260 -22.08 0.63 15.45
N THR A 261 -21.66 1.88 15.65
CA THR A 261 -20.66 2.25 16.66
C THR A 261 -21.26 2.20 18.07
N ARG A 262 -20.40 2.34 19.07
CA ARG A 262 -20.81 2.49 20.48
C ARG A 262 -21.80 3.64 20.71
N ALA A 263 -21.55 4.79 20.10
CA ALA A 263 -22.46 5.92 20.15
C ALA A 263 -23.84 5.61 19.53
N ALA A 264 -23.91 4.74 18.51
CA ALA A 264 -25.16 4.39 17.85
C ALA A 264 -26.10 3.54 18.72
N TRP A 265 -25.58 2.86 19.74
CA TRP A 265 -26.42 2.16 20.72
C TRP A 265 -26.53 2.90 22.07
N GLY A 266 -26.01 4.12 22.16
CA GLY A 266 -26.09 4.96 23.37
C GLY A 266 -25.12 4.53 24.47
N ALA A 267 -23.92 4.05 24.11
CA ALA A 267 -22.90 3.67 25.07
C ALA A 267 -22.52 4.82 26.00
N VAL A 268 -22.54 4.56 27.31
CA VAL A 268 -21.97 5.46 28.31
C VAL A 268 -20.49 5.18 28.46
N GLU A 269 -19.65 5.97 27.78
CA GLU A 269 -18.20 5.76 27.79
C GLU A 269 -17.56 6.04 29.17
N SER A 270 -18.23 6.78 30.07
CA SER A 270 -17.77 6.97 31.46
C SER A 270 -17.81 5.69 32.30
N MET A 271 -18.62 4.69 31.95
CA MET A 271 -18.61 3.38 32.60
C MET A 271 -17.38 2.55 32.24
N MET A 272 -16.64 2.93 31.20
CA MET A 272 -15.46 2.21 30.77
C MET A 272 -14.27 2.55 31.68
N THR A 273 -13.98 1.68 32.63
CA THR A 273 -12.85 1.83 33.57
C THR A 273 -11.55 1.24 33.04
N TRP A 274 -11.62 0.46 31.96
CA TRP A 274 -10.48 -0.23 31.38
C TRP A 274 -9.86 0.51 30.19
N SER A 275 -8.54 0.42 30.01
CA SER A 275 -7.83 0.95 28.83
C SER A 275 -7.66 -0.13 27.74
N PRO A 276 -8.06 0.13 26.47
CA PRO A 276 -7.95 -0.85 25.40
C PRO A 276 -6.52 -1.33 25.17
N THR A 277 -6.30 -2.63 25.30
CA THR A 277 -5.03 -3.28 24.93
C THR A 277 -5.16 -4.05 23.63
N GLN A 278 -4.05 -4.17 22.90
CA GLN A 278 -4.01 -4.76 21.57
C GLN A 278 -3.48 -6.20 21.61
N GLY A 279 -4.23 -7.11 20.97
CA GLY A 279 -3.87 -8.51 20.78
C GLY A 279 -3.35 -8.79 19.37
N SER A 280 -3.37 -10.07 18.99
CA SER A 280 -3.06 -10.52 17.63
C SER A 280 -4.11 -11.51 17.11
N ILE A 281 -4.97 -11.08 16.19
CA ILE A 281 -6.07 -11.93 15.69
C ILE A 281 -5.52 -13.08 14.85
N ARG A 282 -5.83 -14.31 15.28
CA ARG A 282 -5.51 -15.58 14.60
C ARG A 282 -6.75 -16.42 14.30
N ALA A 283 -7.86 -16.15 15.00
CA ALA A 283 -9.15 -16.79 14.83
C ALA A 283 -10.30 -15.88 15.30
N ALA A 284 -11.54 -16.28 15.05
CA ALA A 284 -12.75 -15.65 15.58
C ALA A 284 -13.55 -16.66 16.41
N THR A 285 -13.98 -16.25 17.60
CA THR A 285 -14.83 -17.08 18.49
C THR A 285 -16.26 -16.59 18.37
N ILE A 286 -17.16 -17.50 17.99
CA ILE A 286 -18.59 -17.25 17.84
C ILE A 286 -19.30 -17.63 19.13
N HIS A 287 -20.08 -16.69 19.62
CA HIS A 287 -20.88 -16.78 20.82
C HIS A 287 -22.37 -16.60 20.53
N HIS A 288 -23.18 -16.93 21.51
CA HIS A 288 -24.52 -16.38 21.66
C HIS A 288 -24.60 -15.63 23.00
N THR A 289 -25.64 -14.83 23.23
CA THR A 289 -25.83 -14.20 24.55
C THR A 289 -26.74 -15.02 25.47
N ALA A 290 -27.20 -16.19 25.05
CA ALA A 290 -28.11 -17.08 25.79
C ALA A 290 -29.45 -16.45 26.27
N GLY A 291 -29.75 -15.20 25.92
CA GLY A 291 -30.99 -14.51 26.30
C GLY A 291 -32.19 -14.76 25.38
N THR A 292 -33.28 -14.02 25.60
CA THR A 292 -34.49 -14.15 24.80
C THR A 292 -34.27 -13.91 23.29
N ASN A 293 -35.08 -14.57 22.47
CA ASN A 293 -35.19 -14.30 21.04
C ASN A 293 -36.46 -13.50 20.68
N SER A 294 -37.28 -13.08 21.65
CA SER A 294 -38.53 -12.36 21.40
C SER A 294 -38.38 -10.85 21.21
N TYR A 295 -37.19 -10.29 21.42
CA TYR A 295 -36.92 -8.85 21.31
C TYR A 295 -37.23 -8.26 19.93
N SER A 296 -37.63 -6.98 19.89
CA SER A 296 -37.83 -6.19 18.67
C SER A 296 -36.51 -5.56 18.17
N ALA A 297 -36.51 -5.02 16.94
CA ALA A 297 -35.33 -4.35 16.40
C ALA A 297 -34.96 -3.06 17.17
N ALA A 298 -35.97 -2.37 17.71
CA ALA A 298 -35.83 -1.16 18.52
C ALA A 298 -35.23 -1.44 19.90
N GLN A 299 -35.45 -2.65 20.46
CA GLN A 299 -34.90 -3.04 21.76
C GLN A 299 -33.40 -3.40 21.72
N VAL A 300 -32.78 -3.52 20.53
CA VAL A 300 -31.38 -3.99 20.41
C VAL A 300 -30.36 -3.06 21.06
N PRO A 301 -30.40 -1.73 20.84
CA PRO A 301 -29.52 -0.81 21.56
C PRO A 301 -29.62 -0.95 23.08
N GLY A 302 -30.85 -1.02 23.63
CA GLY A 302 -31.09 -1.28 25.05
C GLY A 302 -30.49 -2.60 25.54
N ILE A 303 -30.66 -3.70 24.79
CA ILE A 303 -30.01 -4.99 25.10
C ILE A 303 -28.50 -4.83 25.25
N ILE A 304 -27.86 -4.13 24.30
CA ILE A 304 -26.41 -3.97 24.28
C ILE A 304 -25.96 -3.11 25.47
N ARG A 305 -26.69 -2.04 25.81
CA ARG A 305 -26.43 -1.21 27.01
C ARG A 305 -26.52 -2.04 28.29
N GLY A 306 -27.55 -2.88 28.43
CA GLY A 306 -27.71 -3.74 29.61
C GLY A 306 -26.58 -4.76 29.78
N ILE A 307 -26.18 -5.42 28.68
CA ILE A 307 -25.03 -6.35 28.68
C ILE A 307 -23.72 -5.60 29.00
N TYR A 308 -23.55 -4.39 28.47
CA TYR A 308 -22.39 -3.55 28.76
C TYR A 308 -22.33 -3.17 30.24
N ALA A 309 -23.43 -2.72 30.83
CA ALA A 309 -23.51 -2.35 32.24
C ALA A 309 -23.23 -3.54 33.17
N TYR A 310 -23.81 -4.70 32.86
CA TYR A 310 -23.58 -5.93 33.61
C TYR A 310 -22.09 -6.31 33.61
N HIS A 311 -21.46 -6.38 32.43
CA HIS A 311 -20.03 -6.70 32.37
C HIS A 311 -19.15 -5.62 32.99
N ALA A 312 -19.40 -4.35 32.70
CA ALA A 312 -18.52 -3.26 33.12
C ALA A 312 -18.61 -2.98 34.61
N ASN A 313 -19.82 -2.94 35.18
CA ASN A 313 -20.06 -2.51 36.55
C ASN A 313 -20.33 -3.70 37.49
N THR A 314 -21.25 -4.59 37.13
CA THR A 314 -21.64 -5.72 38.01
C THR A 314 -20.54 -6.77 38.09
N ARG A 315 -19.85 -7.05 36.98
CA ARG A 315 -18.76 -8.03 36.91
C ARG A 315 -17.36 -7.39 37.01
N ASP A 316 -17.27 -6.05 37.04
CA ASP A 316 -16.02 -5.26 37.08
C ASP A 316 -15.03 -5.55 35.94
N TRP A 317 -15.52 -5.89 34.74
CA TRP A 317 -14.65 -6.14 33.57
C TRP A 317 -14.14 -4.86 32.91
N GLY A 318 -14.74 -3.72 33.28
CA GLY A 318 -14.42 -2.39 32.79
C GLY A 318 -14.77 -2.11 31.33
N ASP A 319 -15.34 -3.08 30.60
CA ASP A 319 -16.04 -2.91 29.31
C ASP A 319 -16.81 -4.20 28.94
N ILE A 320 -17.65 -4.15 27.91
CA ILE A 320 -18.37 -5.33 27.38
C ILE A 320 -17.41 -6.41 26.86
N GLY A 321 -17.59 -7.68 27.25
CA GLY A 321 -16.63 -8.75 26.92
C GLY A 321 -16.44 -9.05 25.43
N TYR A 322 -17.48 -8.85 24.61
CA TYR A 322 -17.48 -9.19 23.18
C TYR A 322 -16.93 -8.05 22.32
N ASN A 323 -16.12 -8.35 21.29
CA ASN A 323 -15.67 -7.33 20.35
C ASN A 323 -16.83 -6.81 19.48
N PHE A 324 -17.72 -7.70 19.08
CA PHE A 324 -18.87 -7.38 18.26
C PHE A 324 -20.11 -8.15 18.71
N LEU A 325 -21.27 -7.55 18.47
CA LEU A 325 -22.56 -8.21 18.63
C LEU A 325 -23.31 -8.23 17.29
N VAL A 326 -24.07 -9.28 17.05
CA VAL A 326 -24.91 -9.43 15.86
C VAL A 326 -26.33 -9.77 16.30
N ASP A 327 -27.32 -9.00 15.85
CA ASP A 327 -28.72 -9.30 16.17
C ASP A 327 -29.39 -10.25 15.15
N LYS A 328 -30.57 -10.77 15.52
CA LYS A 328 -31.36 -11.65 14.65
C LYS A 328 -31.84 -10.98 13.35
N TYR A 329 -31.77 -9.65 13.25
CA TYR A 329 -32.12 -8.87 12.04
C TYR A 329 -30.92 -8.72 11.09
N GLY A 330 -29.73 -9.17 11.49
CA GLY A 330 -28.52 -9.11 10.69
C GLY A 330 -27.78 -7.77 10.75
N ARG A 331 -28.01 -6.96 11.79
CA ARG A 331 -27.18 -5.78 12.07
C ARG A 331 -26.01 -6.18 12.95
N ALA A 332 -24.85 -5.56 12.71
CA ALA A 332 -23.64 -5.74 13.50
C ALA A 332 -23.35 -4.48 14.31
N TRP A 333 -22.88 -4.66 15.54
CA TRP A 333 -22.68 -3.62 16.53
C TRP A 333 -21.27 -3.74 17.13
N GLU A 334 -20.60 -2.61 17.32
CA GLU A 334 -19.35 -2.56 18.07
C GLU A 334 -19.64 -2.79 19.55
N GLY A 335 -19.03 -3.82 20.13
CA GLY A 335 -19.03 -4.04 21.57
C GLY A 335 -17.81 -3.35 22.18
N ARG A 336 -16.76 -4.15 22.43
CA ARG A 336 -15.50 -3.72 23.05
C ARG A 336 -14.92 -2.50 22.33
N ALA A 337 -14.58 -1.45 23.06
CA ALA A 337 -14.11 -0.19 22.50
C ALA A 337 -12.87 -0.36 21.59
N GLY A 338 -12.94 0.20 20.38
CA GLY A 338 -11.89 0.05 19.37
C GLY A 338 -11.92 -1.29 18.63
N GLY A 339 -12.94 -2.13 18.87
CA GLY A 339 -13.13 -3.42 18.22
C GLY A 339 -13.27 -3.31 16.70
N ILE A 340 -13.80 -2.21 16.17
CA ILE A 340 -13.87 -1.97 14.71
C ILE A 340 -12.46 -1.82 14.13
N LEU A 341 -11.73 -0.78 14.56
CA LEU A 341 -10.49 -0.33 13.92
C LEU A 341 -9.26 -1.13 14.35
N ASN A 342 -9.27 -1.67 15.57
CA ASN A 342 -8.09 -2.23 16.23
C ASN A 342 -8.29 -3.71 16.60
N GLN A 343 -7.22 -4.36 17.06
CA GLN A 343 -7.22 -5.73 17.58
C GLN A 343 -7.43 -5.72 19.09
N THR A 344 -8.44 -4.99 19.56
CA THR A 344 -8.67 -4.86 21.01
C THR A 344 -8.95 -6.23 21.64
N ILE A 345 -8.22 -6.56 22.71
CA ILE A 345 -8.40 -7.79 23.47
C ILE A 345 -9.80 -7.77 24.13
N GLY A 346 -10.60 -8.80 23.91
CA GLY A 346 -11.91 -8.97 24.54
C GLY A 346 -11.84 -9.64 25.91
N GLY A 347 -12.99 -9.86 26.53
CA GLY A 347 -13.18 -10.60 27.78
C GLY A 347 -14.07 -11.84 27.59
N HIS A 348 -14.10 -12.43 26.40
CA HIS A 348 -15.16 -13.36 25.99
C HIS A 348 -14.76 -14.85 26.00
N ALA A 349 -13.47 -15.19 26.05
CA ALA A 349 -12.98 -16.57 26.06
C ALA A 349 -11.58 -16.61 26.72
N ARG A 350 -11.55 -16.98 28.00
CA ARG A 350 -10.32 -17.06 28.80
C ARG A 350 -9.22 -17.86 28.08
N GLY A 351 -7.99 -17.34 28.08
CA GLY A 351 -6.85 -17.95 27.38
C GLY A 351 -6.83 -17.70 25.86
N PHE A 352 -7.95 -17.35 25.24
CA PHE A 352 -8.04 -17.12 23.80
C PHE A 352 -8.23 -15.65 23.43
N ASN A 353 -8.70 -14.81 24.36
CA ASN A 353 -8.96 -13.36 24.20
C ASN A 353 -7.84 -12.59 23.46
N THR A 354 -6.57 -12.86 23.77
CA THR A 354 -5.42 -12.16 23.14
C THR A 354 -5.24 -12.51 21.66
N ASN A 355 -5.79 -13.65 21.22
CA ASN A 355 -5.61 -14.17 19.87
C ASN A 355 -6.88 -14.29 19.03
N THR A 356 -8.03 -13.92 19.59
CA THR A 356 -9.32 -14.05 18.92
C THR A 356 -10.10 -12.76 18.94
N THR A 357 -10.95 -12.59 17.93
CA THR A 357 -12.06 -11.63 18.00
C THR A 357 -13.34 -12.36 18.37
N GLY A 358 -14.06 -11.86 19.38
CA GLY A 358 -15.32 -12.43 19.85
C GLY A 358 -16.52 -11.78 19.16
N VAL A 359 -17.37 -12.60 18.54
CA VAL A 359 -18.64 -12.15 17.94
C VAL A 359 -19.78 -12.88 18.64
N SER A 360 -20.62 -12.15 19.37
CA SER A 360 -21.79 -12.72 20.04
C SER A 360 -23.08 -12.44 19.28
N VAL A 361 -23.83 -13.51 18.97
CA VAL A 361 -25.13 -13.38 18.33
C VAL A 361 -26.20 -13.22 19.41
N LEU A 362 -26.94 -12.12 19.41
CA LEU A 362 -27.96 -11.84 20.42
C LEU A 362 -29.08 -12.88 20.37
N GLY A 363 -29.33 -13.52 21.51
CA GLY A 363 -30.40 -14.50 21.74
C GLY A 363 -29.92 -15.92 22.08
N ASN A 364 -30.85 -16.82 22.35
CA ASN A 364 -30.58 -18.20 22.74
C ASN A 364 -30.73 -19.16 21.56
N TYR A 365 -29.59 -19.50 20.93
CA TYR A 365 -29.53 -20.50 19.85
C TYR A 365 -29.35 -21.95 20.31
N ASP A 366 -29.50 -22.22 21.60
CA ASP A 366 -29.78 -23.58 22.06
C ASP A 366 -31.26 -23.91 21.85
N VAL A 367 -32.19 -22.98 22.02
CA VAL A 367 -33.62 -23.27 21.85
C VAL A 367 -34.18 -22.90 20.48
N VAL A 368 -33.59 -21.92 19.78
CA VAL A 368 -34.10 -21.40 18.50
C VAL A 368 -33.03 -21.47 17.39
N GLN A 369 -33.45 -21.58 16.13
CA GLN A 369 -32.53 -21.52 14.98
C GLN A 369 -32.08 -20.07 14.68
N PRO A 370 -30.80 -19.84 14.32
CA PRO A 370 -30.35 -18.52 13.90
C PRO A 370 -30.97 -18.13 12.55
N SER A 371 -31.36 -16.86 12.44
CA SER A 371 -31.90 -16.32 11.19
C SER A 371 -30.83 -16.31 10.08
N THR A 372 -31.25 -16.43 8.82
CA THR A 372 -30.32 -16.28 7.69
C THR A 372 -29.62 -14.92 7.69
N ALA A 373 -30.29 -13.87 8.16
CA ALA A 373 -29.75 -12.53 8.27
C ALA A 373 -28.58 -12.46 9.27
N SER A 374 -28.76 -12.98 10.49
CA SER A 374 -27.71 -13.03 11.51
C SER A 374 -26.49 -13.85 11.06
N VAL A 375 -26.69 -15.04 10.49
CA VAL A 375 -25.60 -15.86 9.94
C VAL A 375 -24.85 -15.11 8.84
N THR A 376 -25.56 -14.39 7.97
CA THR A 376 -24.95 -13.60 6.89
C THR A 376 -24.14 -12.42 7.43
N ALA A 377 -24.62 -11.76 8.49
CA ALA A 377 -23.90 -10.69 9.16
C ALA A 377 -22.60 -11.20 9.81
N VAL A 378 -22.68 -12.32 10.54
CA VAL A 378 -21.49 -12.99 11.11
C VAL A 378 -20.48 -13.33 10.01
N VAL A 379 -20.93 -13.91 8.89
CA VAL A 379 -20.07 -14.23 7.73
C VAL A 379 -19.30 -13.02 7.22
N LYS A 380 -20.00 -11.89 6.98
CA LYS A 380 -19.37 -10.67 6.45
C LYS A 380 -18.37 -10.10 7.46
N LEU A 381 -18.76 -10.06 8.73
CA LEU A 381 -17.96 -9.52 9.83
C LEU A 381 -16.66 -10.30 10.03
N VAL A 382 -16.73 -11.62 10.17
CA VAL A 382 -15.52 -12.43 10.37
C VAL A 382 -14.67 -12.52 9.11
N ALA A 383 -15.25 -12.50 7.91
CA ALA A 383 -14.50 -12.45 6.66
C ALA A 383 -13.62 -11.20 6.58
N TRP A 384 -14.24 -10.03 6.83
CA TRP A 384 -13.56 -8.74 6.85
C TRP A 384 -12.52 -8.67 7.96
N LYS A 385 -12.92 -8.97 9.22
CA LYS A 385 -12.04 -8.81 10.37
C LYS A 385 -10.83 -9.73 10.29
N LEU A 386 -10.99 -11.00 9.92
CA LEU A 386 -9.86 -11.91 9.74
C LEU A 386 -8.94 -11.47 8.58
N ALA A 387 -9.51 -10.97 7.47
CA ALA A 387 -8.73 -10.50 6.33
C ALA A 387 -7.87 -9.26 6.64
N LEU A 388 -8.35 -8.34 7.49
CA LEU A 388 -7.55 -7.22 8.01
C LEU A 388 -6.25 -7.69 8.66
N HIS A 389 -6.22 -8.91 9.18
CA HIS A 389 -5.06 -9.50 9.85
C HIS A 389 -4.36 -10.56 8.99
N GLY A 390 -4.69 -10.65 7.69
CA GLY A 390 -4.12 -11.64 6.78
C GLY A 390 -4.47 -13.08 7.16
N VAL A 391 -5.54 -13.27 7.93
CA VAL A 391 -6.00 -14.58 8.41
C VAL A 391 -7.10 -15.10 7.48
N PRO A 392 -6.88 -16.28 6.83
CA PRO A 392 -7.94 -16.93 6.07
C PRO A 392 -9.08 -17.39 7.00
N ALA A 393 -10.32 -17.29 6.54
CA ALA A 393 -11.48 -17.76 7.30
C ALA A 393 -11.54 -19.29 7.44
N THR A 394 -10.86 -20.03 6.55
CA THR A 394 -10.74 -21.50 6.60
C THR A 394 -9.38 -21.97 7.15
N GLY A 395 -9.30 -23.27 7.45
CA GLY A 395 -8.13 -23.90 8.03
C GLY A 395 -8.11 -23.81 9.55
N SER A 396 -6.94 -24.08 10.13
CA SER A 396 -6.74 -24.17 11.57
C SER A 396 -5.56 -23.33 12.03
N THR A 397 -5.58 -22.94 13.30
CA THR A 397 -4.50 -22.27 14.02
C THR A 397 -4.24 -23.01 15.33
N THR A 398 -3.13 -22.70 15.99
CA THR A 398 -2.84 -23.16 17.35
C THR A 398 -2.76 -21.95 18.28
N ILE A 399 -3.58 -21.98 19.33
CA ILE A 399 -3.65 -20.96 20.40
C ILE A 399 -3.66 -21.75 21.71
N GLU A 400 -2.87 -21.34 22.70
CA GLU A 400 -2.69 -22.07 23.97
C GLU A 400 -2.39 -23.57 23.81
N GLY A 401 -1.61 -23.94 22.78
CA GLY A 401 -1.28 -25.34 22.49
C GLY A 401 -2.40 -26.18 21.86
N VAL A 402 -3.61 -25.64 21.75
CA VAL A 402 -4.78 -26.33 21.17
C VAL A 402 -4.93 -25.97 19.69
N ARG A 403 -5.06 -26.99 18.83
CA ARG A 403 -5.28 -26.81 17.39
C ARG A 403 -6.78 -26.67 17.10
N LEU A 404 -7.19 -25.50 16.64
CA LEU A 404 -8.59 -25.11 16.45
C LEU A 404 -8.85 -24.60 15.04
N PRO A 405 -10.07 -24.73 14.49
CA PRO A 405 -10.47 -23.99 13.31
C PRO A 405 -10.37 -22.48 13.52
N ARG A 406 -10.10 -21.71 12.46
CA ARG A 406 -9.96 -20.24 12.55
C ARG A 406 -11.26 -19.48 12.82
N ILE A 407 -12.40 -20.15 12.69
CA ILE A 407 -13.69 -19.67 13.22
C ILE A 407 -14.20 -20.79 14.09
N LEU A 408 -14.34 -20.58 15.38
CA LEU A 408 -14.67 -21.61 16.37
C LEU A 408 -15.89 -21.18 17.19
N GLY A 409 -16.55 -22.13 17.86
CA GLY A 409 -17.56 -21.82 18.86
C GLY A 409 -16.90 -21.68 20.24
N HIS A 410 -17.55 -20.98 21.17
CA HIS A 410 -17.05 -20.86 22.54
C HIS A 410 -16.80 -22.22 23.20
N ARG A 411 -17.72 -23.18 23.01
CA ARG A 411 -17.58 -24.57 23.47
C ARG A 411 -16.35 -25.33 22.98
N ASP A 412 -15.65 -24.84 21.95
CA ASP A 412 -14.42 -25.46 21.47
C ASP A 412 -13.22 -25.17 22.40
N VAL A 413 -13.37 -24.17 23.28
CA VAL A 413 -12.29 -23.65 24.14
C VAL A 413 -12.67 -23.46 25.61
N ALA A 414 -13.95 -23.61 25.94
CA ALA A 414 -14.48 -23.52 27.30
C ALA A 414 -15.56 -24.58 27.53
N SER A 415 -15.83 -24.91 28.80
CA SER A 415 -16.92 -25.81 29.19
C SER A 415 -18.25 -25.04 29.23
N THR A 416 -18.86 -24.86 28.05
CA THR A 416 -20.10 -24.09 27.88
C THR A 416 -20.98 -24.67 26.78
N ALA A 417 -22.29 -24.42 26.83
CA ALA A 417 -23.21 -24.68 25.73
C ALA A 417 -23.09 -23.65 24.59
N CYS A 418 -22.47 -22.50 24.81
CA CYS A 418 -22.32 -21.44 23.81
C CYS A 418 -21.53 -21.94 22.56
N PRO A 419 -21.95 -21.65 21.31
CA PRO A 419 -23.00 -20.72 20.88
C PRO A 419 -24.40 -21.36 20.69
N GLY A 420 -24.70 -22.48 21.36
CA GLY A 420 -25.99 -23.19 21.28
C GLY A 420 -26.08 -24.26 20.19
N ARG A 421 -26.95 -25.26 20.40
CA ARG A 421 -27.11 -26.44 19.53
C ARG A 421 -27.48 -26.14 18.08
N TYR A 422 -28.12 -25.01 17.80
CA TYR A 422 -28.54 -24.66 16.43
C TYR A 422 -27.55 -23.77 15.68
N LEU A 423 -26.79 -22.91 16.37
CA LEU A 423 -25.78 -22.06 15.73
C LEU A 423 -24.44 -22.78 15.56
N TYR A 424 -24.05 -23.65 16.50
CA TYR A 424 -22.78 -24.38 16.42
C TYR A 424 -22.61 -25.23 15.13
N PRO A 425 -23.61 -25.98 14.64
CA PRO A 425 -23.50 -26.71 13.38
C PRO A 425 -23.30 -25.81 12.15
N LYS A 426 -23.66 -24.52 12.24
CA LYS A 426 -23.48 -23.55 11.14
C LYS A 426 -22.04 -23.07 11.00
N LEU A 427 -21.15 -23.32 11.96
CA LEU A 427 -19.75 -22.84 11.90
C LEU A 427 -19.00 -23.31 10.65
N GLY A 428 -19.26 -24.54 10.19
CA GLY A 428 -18.69 -25.04 8.92
C GLY A 428 -19.18 -24.27 7.69
N GLU A 429 -20.46 -23.89 7.67
CA GLU A 429 -21.05 -23.04 6.63
C GLU A 429 -20.45 -21.62 6.67
N ILE A 430 -20.36 -21.04 7.87
CA ILE A 430 -19.80 -19.71 8.10
C ILE A 430 -18.36 -19.63 7.59
N ARG A 431 -17.51 -20.62 7.91
CA ARG A 431 -16.12 -20.70 7.40
C ARG A 431 -16.05 -20.66 5.88
N ARG A 432 -16.85 -21.49 5.20
CA ARG A 432 -16.85 -21.56 3.73
C ARG A 432 -17.33 -20.24 3.11
N ARG A 433 -18.43 -19.69 3.61
CA ARG A 433 -19.00 -18.45 3.09
C ARG A 433 -18.08 -17.26 3.36
N ALA A 434 -17.47 -17.19 4.54
CA ALA A 434 -16.52 -16.13 4.88
C ALA A 434 -15.25 -16.21 4.01
N GLN A 435 -14.74 -17.41 3.72
CA GLN A 435 -13.64 -17.59 2.79
C GLN A 435 -14.02 -17.13 1.38
N ALA A 436 -15.23 -17.47 0.90
CA ALA A 436 -15.69 -17.02 -0.41
C ALA A 436 -15.76 -15.47 -0.49
N VAL A 437 -16.14 -14.79 0.60
CA VAL A 437 -16.10 -13.32 0.69
C VAL A 437 -14.67 -12.79 0.63
N GLN A 438 -13.72 -13.43 1.32
CA GLN A 438 -12.29 -13.09 1.24
C GLN A 438 -11.72 -13.31 -0.18
N ASP A 439 -12.08 -14.40 -0.83
CA ASP A 439 -11.59 -14.75 -2.17
C ASP A 439 -12.14 -13.82 -3.25
N ALA A 440 -13.35 -13.29 -3.04
CA ALA A 440 -14.00 -12.31 -3.92
C ALA A 440 -13.52 -10.86 -3.69
N ALA A 441 -12.72 -10.60 -2.64
CA ALA A 441 -12.25 -9.26 -2.34
C ALA A 441 -11.33 -8.71 -3.46
N PRO A 442 -11.47 -7.42 -3.84
CA PRO A 442 -10.59 -6.80 -4.81
C PRO A 442 -9.12 -6.96 -4.40
N ARG A 443 -8.30 -7.51 -5.31
CA ARG A 443 -6.89 -7.72 -5.03
C ARG A 443 -6.16 -6.36 -4.98
N PRO A 444 -5.37 -6.10 -3.95
CA PRO A 444 -4.58 -4.88 -3.86
C PRO A 444 -3.56 -4.82 -4.99
N VAL A 445 -3.52 -3.69 -5.67
CA VAL A 445 -2.43 -3.38 -6.59
C VAL A 445 -1.20 -3.08 -5.73
N VAL A 446 -0.18 -3.95 -5.80
CA VAL A 446 1.13 -3.64 -5.23
C VAL A 446 1.67 -2.39 -5.95
N GLN A 447 1.84 -1.31 -5.20
CA GLN A 447 2.23 -0.01 -5.75
C GLN A 447 3.60 -0.06 -6.42
N ASP A 448 3.74 0.67 -7.53
CA ASP A 448 5.02 0.82 -8.22
C ASP A 448 6.07 1.48 -7.32
N GLY A 449 7.32 1.05 -7.47
CA GLY A 449 8.43 1.48 -6.63
C GLY A 449 8.55 0.74 -5.29
N THR A 450 7.61 -0.15 -4.96
CA THR A 450 7.63 -0.94 -3.72
C THR A 450 8.61 -2.11 -3.85
N LEU A 451 9.45 -2.29 -2.82
CA LEU A 451 10.24 -3.51 -2.67
C LEU A 451 9.38 -4.54 -1.93
N VAL A 452 9.15 -5.71 -2.53
CA VAL A 452 8.31 -6.77 -1.94
C VAL A 452 9.11 -8.03 -1.66
N ARG A 453 8.61 -8.82 -0.70
CA ARG A 453 9.18 -10.11 -0.29
C ARG A 453 8.13 -11.23 -0.40
N SER A 454 8.46 -12.28 -1.14
CA SER A 454 7.62 -13.48 -1.24
C SER A 454 7.64 -14.30 0.06
N PRO A 455 6.68 -15.21 0.29
CA PRO A 455 6.74 -16.14 1.42
C PRO A 455 7.98 -17.06 1.40
N ALA A 456 8.55 -17.32 0.23
CA ALA A 456 9.78 -18.08 0.05
C ALA A 456 11.06 -17.24 0.34
N GLY A 457 10.90 -15.95 0.63
CA GLY A 457 11.99 -15.03 0.96
C GLY A 457 12.60 -14.30 -0.23
N ASP A 458 12.09 -14.53 -1.46
CA ASP A 458 12.54 -13.82 -2.66
C ASP A 458 12.18 -12.33 -2.58
N VAL A 459 13.06 -11.47 -3.08
CA VAL A 459 12.86 -10.02 -3.06
C VAL A 459 12.78 -9.47 -4.48
N ALA A 460 11.81 -8.59 -4.73
CA ALA A 460 11.65 -7.93 -6.03
C ALA A 460 11.22 -6.47 -5.89
N LEU A 461 11.65 -5.62 -6.81
CA LEU A 461 11.10 -4.28 -7.00
C LEU A 461 9.90 -4.36 -7.94
N VAL A 462 8.77 -3.76 -7.56
CA VAL A 462 7.56 -3.70 -8.39
C VAL A 462 7.54 -2.47 -9.28
N GLU A 463 7.22 -2.66 -10.56
CA GLU A 463 7.12 -1.60 -11.56
C GLU A 463 6.20 -2.03 -12.70
N GLY A 464 5.17 -1.25 -13.03
CA GLY A 464 4.21 -1.55 -14.10
C GLY A 464 3.56 -2.93 -13.97
N GLY A 465 3.30 -3.37 -12.73
CA GLY A 465 2.78 -4.72 -12.44
C GLY A 465 3.79 -5.86 -12.69
N ARG A 466 5.08 -5.55 -12.80
CA ARG A 466 6.16 -6.53 -12.97
C ARG A 466 7.02 -6.65 -11.72
N ARG A 467 7.52 -7.85 -11.44
CA ARG A 467 8.49 -8.15 -10.38
C ARG A 467 9.91 -8.19 -10.94
N HIS A 468 10.74 -7.22 -10.58
CA HIS A 468 12.16 -7.21 -10.92
C HIS A 468 12.96 -7.87 -9.80
N ALA A 469 13.38 -9.13 -10.00
CA ALA A 469 14.10 -9.90 -9.01
C ALA A 469 15.38 -9.18 -8.56
N SER A 470 15.61 -9.08 -7.26
CA SER A 470 16.65 -8.21 -6.70
C SER A 470 17.44 -8.88 -5.59
N TRP A 471 18.72 -8.49 -5.49
CA TRP A 471 19.54 -8.73 -4.30
C TRP A 471 19.55 -7.47 -3.45
N CYS A 472 19.76 -7.61 -2.13
CA CYS A 472 19.77 -6.48 -1.22
C CYS A 472 20.81 -5.40 -1.57
N SER A 473 21.98 -5.80 -2.03
CA SER A 473 23.01 -4.89 -2.53
C SER A 473 22.55 -4.09 -3.76
N THR A 474 21.74 -4.70 -4.63
CA THR A 474 21.23 -4.03 -5.82
C THR A 474 20.08 -3.08 -5.47
N ALA A 475 19.14 -3.51 -4.62
CA ALA A 475 18.05 -2.67 -4.13
C ALA A 475 18.57 -1.39 -3.42
N ALA A 476 19.68 -1.49 -2.68
CA ALA A 476 20.31 -0.35 -2.02
C ALA A 476 20.74 0.77 -2.99
N HIS A 477 21.16 0.43 -4.22
CA HIS A 477 21.48 1.44 -5.22
C HIS A 477 20.27 2.26 -5.67
N TYR A 478 19.06 1.71 -5.53
CA TYR A 478 17.78 2.40 -5.77
C TYR A 478 17.26 3.12 -4.51
N GLY A 479 18.08 3.24 -3.46
CA GLY A 479 17.70 3.86 -2.19
C GLY A 479 16.75 3.01 -1.34
N LEU A 480 16.62 1.71 -1.64
CA LEU A 480 15.70 0.80 -0.97
C LEU A 480 16.43 -0.07 0.06
N ARG A 481 15.76 -0.43 1.16
CA ARG A 481 16.30 -1.30 2.21
C ARG A 481 15.58 -2.64 2.19
N CYS A 482 16.33 -3.74 2.07
CA CYS A 482 15.76 -5.10 2.08
C CYS A 482 14.97 -5.46 3.35
N GLY A 483 15.38 -4.93 4.51
CA GLY A 483 14.65 -5.10 5.77
C GLY A 483 13.29 -4.39 5.78
N ALA A 484 13.10 -3.41 4.89
CA ALA A 484 11.84 -2.70 4.69
C ALA A 484 11.04 -3.23 3.48
N ALA A 485 11.39 -4.41 2.95
CA ALA A 485 10.61 -5.02 1.89
C ALA A 485 9.24 -5.45 2.43
N ALA A 486 8.16 -4.97 1.80
CA ALA A 486 6.80 -5.31 2.19
C ALA A 486 6.53 -6.80 1.93
N PRO A 487 6.06 -7.56 2.93
CA PRO A 487 5.67 -8.95 2.70
C PRO A 487 4.45 -8.99 1.77
N VAL A 488 4.47 -9.92 0.81
CA VAL A 488 3.32 -10.20 -0.07
C VAL A 488 2.97 -11.68 -0.01
N THR A 489 1.70 -12.00 -0.24
CA THR A 489 1.23 -13.38 -0.36
C THR A 489 1.76 -14.05 -1.63
N ALA A 490 1.71 -15.38 -1.68
CA ALA A 490 2.06 -16.13 -2.90
C ALA A 490 1.20 -15.71 -4.09
N ALA A 491 -0.10 -15.51 -3.88
CA ALA A 491 -1.02 -15.04 -4.93
C ALA A 491 -0.67 -13.64 -5.45
N GLN A 492 -0.30 -12.71 -4.57
CA GLN A 492 0.16 -11.37 -4.97
C GLN A 492 1.50 -11.44 -5.71
N TRP A 493 2.43 -12.29 -5.25
CA TRP A 493 3.70 -12.50 -5.93
C TRP A 493 3.48 -13.03 -7.34
N ASP A 494 2.62 -14.05 -7.53
CA ASP A 494 2.35 -14.69 -8.81
C ASP A 494 1.49 -13.86 -9.77
N ALA A 495 0.72 -12.91 -9.26
CA ALA A 495 0.04 -11.92 -10.08
C ALA A 495 1.00 -10.95 -10.79
N LEU A 496 2.22 -10.74 -10.25
CA LEU A 496 3.22 -9.86 -10.84
C LEU A 496 3.98 -10.56 -11.97
N LYS A 497 3.99 -9.96 -13.17
CA LYS A 497 4.71 -10.50 -14.33
C LYS A 497 6.22 -10.46 -14.12
N PRO A 498 7.02 -11.41 -14.59
CA PRO A 498 8.48 -11.30 -14.53
C PRO A 498 9.01 -10.04 -15.26
N GLY A 499 9.78 -9.21 -14.55
CA GLY A 499 10.45 -8.01 -15.06
C GLY A 499 11.94 -8.20 -15.36
N GLY A 500 12.47 -9.42 -15.15
CA GLY A 500 13.90 -9.70 -15.20
C GLY A 500 14.62 -9.32 -13.91
N ARG A 501 15.96 -9.44 -13.89
CA ARG A 501 16.77 -9.13 -12.71
C ARG A 501 17.09 -7.64 -12.65
N LEU A 502 16.90 -7.02 -11.49
CA LEU A 502 17.26 -5.64 -11.22
C LEU A 502 18.77 -5.44 -11.43
N ARG A 503 19.16 -4.32 -12.04
CA ARG A 503 20.55 -3.98 -12.37
C ARG A 503 20.78 -2.51 -12.17
N GLN A 504 22.01 -2.12 -11.86
CA GLN A 504 22.36 -0.70 -11.75
C GLN A 504 22.30 0.04 -13.10
N THR A 505 22.41 -0.66 -14.23
CA THR A 505 22.27 -0.03 -15.56
C THR A 505 20.86 -0.28 -16.07
N VAL A 506 20.12 0.79 -16.34
CA VAL A 506 18.70 0.76 -16.69
C VAL A 506 18.54 1.36 -18.08
N ARG A 507 17.82 0.67 -18.95
CA ARG A 507 17.30 1.24 -20.20
C ARG A 507 15.82 1.52 -20.00
N THR A 508 15.41 2.76 -20.11
CA THR A 508 13.99 3.08 -20.01
C THR A 508 13.25 2.63 -21.26
N THR A 509 11.94 2.44 -21.16
CA THR A 509 11.08 2.06 -22.31
C THR A 509 11.12 3.05 -23.46
N ASP A 510 11.38 4.34 -23.18
CA ASP A 510 11.59 5.40 -24.19
C ASP A 510 13.05 5.47 -24.70
N GLY A 511 13.89 4.50 -24.35
CA GLY A 511 15.23 4.32 -24.90
C GLY A 511 16.35 5.07 -24.19
N ARG A 512 16.07 5.89 -23.16
CA ARG A 512 17.11 6.55 -22.36
C ARG A 512 17.92 5.53 -21.56
N LEU A 513 19.16 5.88 -21.26
CA LEU A 513 20.11 5.00 -20.58
C LEU A 513 20.54 5.65 -19.27
N PHE A 514 20.41 4.91 -18.17
CA PHE A 514 20.74 5.39 -16.83
C PHE A 514 21.64 4.42 -16.10
N ARG A 515 22.47 4.98 -15.22
CA ARG A 515 23.17 4.28 -14.15
C ARG A 515 22.58 4.71 -12.81
N VAL A 516 22.00 3.76 -12.09
CA VAL A 516 21.44 3.93 -10.75
C VAL A 516 22.46 3.45 -9.72
N VAL A 517 22.85 4.35 -8.82
CA VAL A 517 23.83 4.08 -7.77
C VAL A 517 23.58 5.01 -6.59
N ASN A 518 23.63 4.47 -5.37
CA ASN A 518 23.54 5.21 -4.10
C ASN A 518 22.30 6.12 -4.02
N GLY A 519 21.15 5.59 -4.43
CA GLY A 519 19.87 6.30 -4.38
C GLY A 519 19.73 7.42 -5.41
N ALA A 520 20.55 7.43 -6.47
CA ALA A 520 20.51 8.47 -7.49
C ALA A 520 20.66 7.91 -8.91
N LYS A 521 20.17 8.65 -9.90
CA LYS A 521 20.27 8.30 -11.33
C LYS A 521 21.28 9.20 -12.05
N ARG A 522 22.12 8.59 -12.88
CA ARG A 522 23.07 9.26 -13.78
C ARG A 522 22.70 8.89 -15.21
N GLU A 523 22.26 9.85 -15.99
CA GLU A 523 21.97 9.57 -17.40
C GLU A 523 23.28 9.31 -18.15
N ALA A 524 23.30 8.29 -19.00
CA ALA A 524 24.43 7.97 -19.86
C ALA A 524 24.10 8.37 -21.30
N PHE A 525 25.04 9.06 -21.95
CA PHE A 525 24.86 9.53 -23.32
C PHE A 525 24.69 8.38 -24.31
N ASP A 526 25.53 7.36 -24.19
CA ASP A 526 25.49 6.15 -25.01
C ASP A 526 26.17 4.98 -24.27
N THR A 527 26.13 3.79 -24.89
CA THR A 527 26.80 2.59 -24.33
C THR A 527 28.32 2.74 -24.34
N ALA A 528 28.90 3.50 -25.29
CA ALA A 528 30.33 3.75 -25.34
C ALA A 528 30.82 4.58 -24.13
N SER A 529 30.00 5.51 -23.64
CA SER A 529 30.24 6.31 -22.44
C SER A 529 30.28 5.43 -21.18
N LEU A 530 29.37 4.45 -21.08
CA LEU A 530 29.40 3.46 -19.99
C LEU A 530 30.67 2.60 -20.05
N LYS A 531 31.00 2.04 -21.23
CA LYS A 531 32.20 1.20 -21.42
C LYS A 531 33.48 1.94 -21.04
N ARG A 532 33.62 3.19 -21.51
CA ARG A 532 34.78 4.05 -21.20
C ARG A 532 34.91 4.35 -19.71
N ALA A 533 33.79 4.45 -19.00
CA ALA A 533 33.75 4.66 -17.56
C ALA A 533 33.94 3.36 -16.74
N GLY A 534 34.20 2.21 -17.39
CA GLY A 534 34.33 0.91 -16.71
C GLY A 534 33.01 0.39 -16.13
N ILE A 535 31.87 0.87 -16.63
CA ILE A 535 30.54 0.50 -16.12
C ILE A 535 29.97 -0.65 -16.96
N LEU A 536 29.46 -1.69 -16.28
CA LEU A 536 28.78 -2.81 -16.92
C LEU A 536 27.58 -2.33 -17.76
N THR A 537 27.49 -2.83 -19.00
CA THR A 537 26.50 -2.37 -19.99
C THR A 537 25.24 -3.22 -20.04
N ALA A 538 25.17 -4.33 -19.31
CA ALA A 538 23.97 -5.15 -19.23
C ALA A 538 22.84 -4.37 -18.56
N THR A 539 21.70 -4.23 -19.25
CA THR A 539 20.57 -3.40 -18.82
C THR A 539 19.42 -4.22 -18.24
N VAL A 540 18.66 -3.61 -17.33
CA VAL A 540 17.25 -3.97 -17.07
C VAL A 540 16.36 -2.94 -17.77
N THR A 541 15.22 -3.37 -18.31
CA THR A 541 14.24 -2.46 -18.91
C THR A 541 13.20 -2.06 -17.86
N MET A 542 12.93 -0.76 -17.72
CA MET A 542 11.93 -0.21 -16.79
C MET A 542 11.24 1.01 -17.42
N SER A 543 10.10 1.46 -16.90
CA SER A 543 9.56 2.77 -17.31
C SER A 543 10.47 3.93 -16.88
N ALA A 544 10.29 5.08 -17.54
CA ALA A 544 10.93 6.32 -17.11
C ALA A 544 10.45 6.78 -15.73
N THR A 545 9.14 6.66 -15.47
CA THR A 545 8.50 7.08 -14.22
C THR A 545 9.02 6.31 -13.01
N ALA A 546 9.40 5.05 -13.20
CA ALA A 546 10.05 4.24 -12.16
C ALA A 546 11.34 4.87 -11.60
N LEU A 547 11.98 5.76 -12.36
CA LEU A 547 13.21 6.44 -11.96
C LEU A 547 12.96 7.86 -11.43
N ASP A 548 11.73 8.38 -11.43
CA ASP A 548 11.45 9.78 -11.09
C ASP A 548 11.76 10.14 -9.65
N ARG A 549 11.55 9.21 -8.71
CA ARG A 549 11.94 9.36 -7.31
C ARG A 549 13.45 9.49 -7.08
N LEU A 550 14.28 9.13 -8.07
CA LEU A 550 15.73 9.18 -7.95
C LEU A 550 16.28 10.52 -8.46
N PRO A 551 17.02 11.29 -7.63
CA PRO A 551 17.61 12.55 -8.05
C PRO A 551 18.65 12.34 -9.15
N TYR A 552 18.71 13.29 -10.09
CA TYR A 552 19.78 13.34 -11.10
C TYR A 552 21.12 13.69 -10.45
N ARG A 553 22.16 12.96 -10.86
CA ARG A 553 23.58 13.27 -10.60
C ARG A 553 24.32 13.43 -11.92
N ASP A 554 25.59 13.81 -11.84
CA ASP A 554 26.43 14.11 -13.00
C ASP A 554 26.32 13.00 -14.04
N PRO A 555 26.08 13.31 -15.32
CA PRO A 555 25.86 12.28 -16.32
C PRO A 555 27.14 11.50 -16.67
N VAL A 556 26.96 10.33 -17.28
CA VAL A 556 28.05 9.53 -17.84
C VAL A 556 28.18 9.85 -19.33
N VAL A 557 29.10 10.76 -19.65
CA VAL A 557 29.29 11.27 -21.01
C VAL A 557 30.76 11.14 -21.36
N ARG A 558 31.09 10.45 -22.45
CA ARG A 558 32.45 10.44 -23.00
C ARG A 558 32.80 11.81 -23.60
N PRO A 559 34.09 12.19 -23.64
CA PRO A 559 34.49 13.43 -24.29
C PRO A 559 34.26 13.39 -25.81
N GLY A 560 34.19 14.57 -26.42
CA GLY A 560 34.12 14.72 -27.88
C GLY A 560 32.75 14.43 -28.47
N VAL A 561 31.68 14.66 -27.72
CA VAL A 561 30.31 14.50 -28.22
C VAL A 561 29.59 15.84 -28.23
N VAL A 562 28.55 15.90 -29.05
CA VAL A 562 27.62 17.02 -29.12
C VAL A 562 26.32 16.62 -28.43
N VAL A 563 26.00 17.29 -27.33
CA VAL A 563 24.78 17.04 -26.55
C VAL A 563 23.74 18.10 -26.86
N THR A 564 22.58 17.65 -27.32
CA THR A 564 21.37 18.46 -27.43
C THR A 564 20.52 18.26 -26.18
N ASN A 565 20.18 19.36 -25.52
CA ASN A 565 19.28 19.34 -24.37
C ASN A 565 17.85 19.03 -24.85
N ARG A 566 17.25 17.93 -24.38
CA ARG A 566 15.88 17.54 -24.79
C ARG A 566 14.82 18.58 -24.47
N THR A 567 14.99 19.32 -23.38
CA THR A 567 14.01 20.31 -22.90
C THR A 567 14.10 21.63 -23.68
N THR A 568 15.31 22.10 -24.00
CA THR A 568 15.51 23.44 -24.59
C THR A 568 15.95 23.43 -26.05
N GLY A 569 16.27 22.26 -26.62
CA GLY A 569 16.88 22.13 -27.94
C GLY A 569 18.32 22.68 -28.03
N GLY A 570 18.84 23.27 -26.95
CA GLY A 570 20.16 23.90 -26.93
C GLY A 570 21.29 22.88 -27.05
N THR A 571 22.13 23.03 -28.08
CA THR A 571 23.24 22.11 -28.38
C THR A 571 24.57 22.62 -27.82
N ARG A 572 25.35 21.72 -27.20
CA ARG A 572 26.64 22.03 -26.57
C ARG A 572 27.69 20.96 -26.90
N LEU A 573 28.93 21.39 -27.05
CA LEU A 573 30.09 20.50 -27.08
C LEU A 573 30.41 20.03 -25.65
N VAL A 574 30.73 18.75 -25.49
CA VAL A 574 31.17 18.17 -24.21
C VAL A 574 32.62 17.67 -24.31
N THR A 575 33.49 18.14 -23.42
CA THR A 575 34.91 17.75 -23.36
C THR A 575 35.34 17.53 -21.92
N SER A 576 36.01 16.43 -21.59
CA SER A 576 36.42 16.11 -20.21
C SER A 576 35.32 16.35 -19.17
N GLY A 577 34.07 15.94 -19.46
CA GLY A 577 32.92 16.15 -18.58
C GLY A 577 32.38 17.59 -18.48
N LEU A 578 33.04 18.56 -19.13
CA LEU A 578 32.61 19.96 -19.16
C LEU A 578 31.67 20.22 -20.34
N ARG A 579 30.56 20.93 -20.08
CA ARG A 579 29.70 21.48 -21.15
C ARG A 579 30.23 22.85 -21.58
N HIS A 580 30.50 23.03 -22.87
CA HIS A 580 30.87 24.34 -23.42
C HIS A 580 29.63 25.20 -23.64
N GLY A 581 29.83 26.48 -23.97
CA GLY A 581 28.72 27.33 -24.40
C GLY A 581 28.09 26.85 -25.73
N TYR A 582 26.95 27.46 -26.07
CA TYR A 582 26.11 27.06 -27.20
C TYR A 582 26.89 26.87 -28.50
N VAL A 583 26.66 25.74 -29.15
CA VAL A 583 27.14 25.42 -30.51
C VAL A 583 25.95 25.51 -31.45
N GLY A 584 25.87 26.59 -32.22
CA GLY A 584 24.80 26.77 -33.21
C GLY A 584 24.94 25.83 -34.41
N ASP A 585 23.84 25.56 -35.09
CA ASP A 585 23.77 24.61 -36.22
C ASP A 585 24.78 24.92 -37.32
N ALA A 586 24.95 26.21 -37.63
CA ALA A 586 25.96 26.64 -38.58
C ALA A 586 27.37 26.21 -38.14
N MET A 587 27.74 26.43 -36.87
CA MET A 587 29.06 26.04 -36.34
C MET A 587 29.26 24.52 -36.37
N ARG A 588 28.22 23.76 -36.03
CA ARG A 588 28.24 22.29 -36.09
C ARG A 588 28.43 21.82 -37.53
N GLN A 589 27.53 22.19 -38.44
CA GLN A 589 27.46 21.65 -39.80
C GLN A 589 28.67 21.98 -40.68
N ASN A 590 29.35 23.10 -40.41
CA ASN A 590 30.46 23.54 -41.27
C ASN A 590 31.77 23.82 -40.54
N THR A 591 31.99 23.07 -39.46
CA THR A 591 33.32 22.74 -38.95
C THR A 591 33.46 21.22 -38.82
N ALA A 592 34.62 20.73 -38.39
CA ALA A 592 34.84 19.32 -38.08
C ALA A 592 33.96 18.80 -36.92
N LEU A 593 33.28 19.68 -36.18
CA LEU A 593 32.29 19.28 -35.17
C LEU A 593 31.13 18.48 -35.74
N ARG A 594 30.83 18.59 -37.04
CA ARG A 594 29.81 17.76 -37.71
C ARG A 594 30.10 16.26 -37.66
N GLY A 595 31.38 15.89 -37.54
CA GLY A 595 31.82 14.49 -37.50
C GLY A 595 31.81 13.90 -36.10
N LEU A 596 31.49 14.69 -35.07
CA LEU A 596 31.35 14.19 -33.71
C LEU A 596 29.98 13.54 -33.54
N ASP A 597 29.93 12.47 -32.77
CA ASP A 597 28.68 11.83 -32.38
C ASP A 597 27.79 12.82 -31.64
N ALA A 598 26.52 12.83 -32.01
CA ALA A 598 25.52 13.71 -31.43
C ALA A 598 24.37 12.91 -30.85
N GLY A 599 23.83 13.40 -29.75
CA GLY A 599 22.75 12.74 -29.04
C GLY A 599 22.11 13.67 -28.04
N TYR A 600 21.25 13.09 -27.22
CA TYR A 600 20.35 13.84 -26.36
C TYR A 600 20.61 13.51 -24.89
N LEU A 601 20.48 14.51 -24.03
CA LEU A 601 20.40 14.35 -22.57
C LEU A 601 19.25 15.22 -22.05
N ASP A 602 18.68 14.82 -20.91
CA ASP A 602 17.60 15.57 -20.27
C ASP A 602 18.12 16.91 -19.74
N GLY A 603 17.26 17.93 -19.69
CA GLY A 603 17.65 19.24 -19.19
C GLY A 603 18.23 19.20 -17.77
N ALA A 604 17.63 18.40 -16.89
CA ALA A 604 18.12 18.16 -15.53
C ALA A 604 19.51 17.50 -15.50
N SER A 605 19.76 16.57 -16.42
CA SER A 605 21.05 15.87 -16.57
C SER A 605 22.14 16.83 -17.06
N VAL A 606 21.85 17.61 -18.12
CA VAL A 606 22.75 18.64 -18.64
C VAL A 606 23.07 19.67 -17.57
N ALA A 607 22.10 20.06 -16.73
CA ALA A 607 22.26 21.04 -15.66
C ALA A 607 23.31 20.63 -14.61
N ARG A 608 23.49 19.31 -14.35
CA ARG A 608 24.50 18.79 -13.42
C ARG A 608 25.94 18.93 -13.93
N MET A 609 26.15 19.06 -15.23
CA MET A 609 27.50 19.18 -15.81
C MET A 609 28.12 20.55 -15.51
N SER A 610 29.39 20.61 -15.12
CA SER A 610 30.10 21.89 -14.99
C SER A 610 30.22 22.60 -16.34
N SER A 611 29.97 23.91 -16.37
CA SER A 611 30.12 24.72 -17.59
C SER A 611 31.49 25.35 -17.73
N THR A 612 31.96 25.45 -18.97
CA THR A 612 33.13 26.26 -19.36
C THR A 612 32.73 27.41 -20.29
N ARG A 613 33.70 28.18 -20.77
CA ARG A 613 33.50 29.37 -21.63
C ARG A 613 32.81 29.02 -22.96
N LYS A 614 32.36 30.04 -23.70
CA LYS A 614 31.60 29.91 -24.96
C LYS A 614 32.40 29.28 -26.10
N THR A 615 32.02 28.13 -26.66
CA THR A 615 32.72 27.50 -27.80
C THR A 615 33.12 28.51 -28.89
N THR A 616 34.41 28.63 -29.19
CA THR A 616 34.92 29.42 -30.33
C THR A 616 35.60 28.52 -31.35
N GLY A 617 35.79 29.01 -32.58
CA GLY A 617 36.56 28.30 -33.60
C GLY A 617 38.08 28.33 -33.39
N VAL A 618 38.56 28.84 -32.24
CA VAL A 618 39.99 28.97 -31.90
C VAL A 618 40.26 28.30 -30.56
N VAL A 619 41.11 27.28 -30.56
CA VAL A 619 41.31 26.40 -29.40
C VAL A 619 42.79 26.32 -29.05
N THR A 620 43.09 26.37 -27.75
CA THR A 620 44.44 26.19 -27.21
C THR A 620 44.51 24.89 -26.43
N LYS A 621 45.61 24.14 -26.66
CA LYS A 621 45.94 22.91 -25.92
C LYS A 621 46.62 23.22 -24.58
N SER A 622 46.69 22.19 -23.72
CA SER A 622 47.57 22.10 -22.53
C SER A 622 48.99 22.61 -22.72
N ASN A 623 49.58 22.36 -23.89
CA ASN A 623 50.95 22.75 -24.22
C ASN A 623 51.07 24.14 -24.86
N GLY A 624 50.05 25.00 -24.74
CA GLY A 624 50.06 26.38 -25.26
C GLY A 624 49.89 26.51 -26.78
N ARG A 625 49.77 25.41 -27.53
CA ARG A 625 49.59 25.45 -28.99
C ARG A 625 48.16 25.85 -29.37
N VAL A 626 48.03 26.75 -30.34
CA VAL A 626 46.75 27.29 -30.83
C VAL A 626 46.35 26.65 -32.17
N PHE A 627 45.05 26.39 -32.32
CA PHE A 627 44.45 25.77 -33.52
C PHE A 627 43.18 26.49 -33.95
N VAL A 628 42.88 26.42 -35.25
CA VAL A 628 41.59 26.81 -35.83
C VAL A 628 40.78 25.57 -36.17
N VAL A 629 39.49 25.55 -35.80
CA VAL A 629 38.56 24.47 -36.15
C VAL A 629 38.03 24.69 -37.56
N THR A 630 38.49 23.89 -38.52
CA THR A 630 38.08 23.95 -39.93
C THR A 630 37.11 22.80 -40.26
N THR A 631 36.53 22.79 -41.45
CA THR A 631 35.75 21.65 -41.97
C THR A 631 36.54 20.34 -42.09
N LYS A 632 37.87 20.41 -42.17
CA LYS A 632 38.78 19.26 -42.32
C LYS A 632 39.44 18.81 -41.01
N GLY A 633 39.20 19.52 -39.90
CA GLY A 633 39.80 19.24 -38.60
C GLY A 633 40.53 20.45 -38.01
N LEU A 634 41.46 20.18 -37.10
CA LEU A 634 42.23 21.19 -36.39
C LEU A 634 43.48 21.57 -37.19
N LEU A 635 43.54 22.84 -37.57
CA LEU A 635 44.68 23.45 -38.25
C LEU A 635 45.58 24.17 -37.25
N ARG A 636 46.84 23.78 -37.16
CA ARG A 636 47.83 24.41 -36.26
C ARG A 636 48.25 25.79 -36.79
N ILE A 637 48.30 26.78 -35.91
CA ILE A 637 48.84 28.11 -36.21
C ILE A 637 50.04 28.38 -35.28
N ASP A 638 51.26 28.05 -35.72
CA ASP A 638 52.47 28.30 -34.93
C ASP A 638 52.88 29.79 -35.03
N ARG A 639 53.22 30.41 -33.89
CA ARG A 639 53.55 31.84 -33.67
C ARG A 639 52.33 32.76 -33.50
N SER A 640 51.85 32.84 -32.26
CA SER A 640 51.07 33.96 -31.76
C SER A 640 51.98 35.18 -31.58
N GLY A 641 52.20 35.96 -32.64
CA GLY A 641 52.42 37.39 -32.45
C GLY A 641 51.13 37.97 -31.90
N THR A 642 51.00 37.95 -30.57
CA THR A 642 49.91 38.54 -29.76
C THR A 642 48.52 38.47 -30.41
N LEU A 643 47.85 37.32 -30.25
CA LEU A 643 46.38 37.30 -30.31
C LEU A 643 45.86 38.39 -29.36
N ARG A 644 45.36 39.51 -29.90
CA ARG A 644 44.92 40.66 -29.08
C ARG A 644 43.77 40.21 -28.17
N SER A 645 43.66 40.83 -26.98
CA SER A 645 42.80 40.46 -25.84
C SER A 645 41.35 40.05 -26.19
N SER A 646 40.79 40.54 -27.29
CA SER A 646 39.46 40.17 -27.78
C SER A 646 39.35 38.73 -28.30
N THR A 647 40.48 38.01 -28.49
CA THR A 647 40.60 36.71 -29.17
C THR A 647 41.19 35.62 -28.27
N THR A 648 40.93 35.71 -26.96
CA THR A 648 41.45 34.76 -25.96
C THR A 648 41.07 33.32 -26.38
N PRO A 649 42.05 32.46 -26.74
CA PRO A 649 41.78 31.10 -27.12
C PRO A 649 41.09 30.33 -26.00
N GLN A 650 40.26 29.36 -26.37
CA GLN A 650 39.65 28.50 -25.39
C GLN A 650 40.49 27.28 -25.12
N TYR A 651 40.70 27.01 -23.85
CA TYR A 651 41.29 25.77 -23.44
C TYR A 651 40.34 24.61 -23.75
N TRP A 652 40.73 23.75 -24.67
CA TRP A 652 40.08 22.45 -24.85
C TRP A 652 40.99 21.41 -24.21
N ALA A 653 40.38 20.58 -23.37
CA ALA A 653 41.10 19.44 -22.83
C ALA A 653 41.62 18.55 -23.97
N SER A 654 42.74 17.89 -23.71
CA SER A 654 43.50 17.18 -24.74
C SER A 654 42.67 16.12 -25.45
N ASP A 655 41.79 15.43 -24.73
CA ASP A 655 40.87 14.39 -25.23
C ASP A 655 39.97 14.87 -26.38
N ALA A 656 39.30 16.02 -26.26
CA ALA A 656 38.43 16.55 -27.31
C ALA A 656 39.16 16.96 -28.59
N VAL A 657 40.45 17.25 -28.47
CA VAL A 657 41.31 17.55 -29.61
C VAL A 657 41.78 16.27 -30.32
N HIS A 658 41.78 15.11 -29.65
CA HIS A 658 42.12 13.84 -30.31
C HIS A 658 40.98 13.31 -31.18
N GLU A 659 39.74 13.65 -30.86
CA GLU A 659 38.55 13.24 -31.62
C GLU A 659 38.41 13.98 -32.96
N LEU A 660 39.14 15.10 -33.15
CA LEU A 660 39.15 15.85 -34.41
C LEU A 660 40.41 15.54 -35.24
N PRO A 661 40.27 15.31 -36.56
CA PRO A 661 41.41 15.10 -37.45
C PRO A 661 42.39 16.28 -37.39
N ARG A 662 43.68 16.01 -37.59
CA ARG A 662 44.70 17.08 -37.71
C ARG A 662 44.94 17.39 -39.17
N VAL A 663 44.98 18.68 -39.48
CA VAL A 663 45.40 19.16 -40.81
C VAL A 663 46.91 19.43 -40.75
N SER A 664 47.65 18.93 -41.75
CA SER A 664 49.10 19.11 -41.88
C SER A 664 49.49 20.58 -42.11
N ARG A 665 50.78 20.92 -41.89
CA ARG A 665 51.29 22.31 -41.91
C ARG A 665 50.96 23.01 -43.24
N PRO A 666 50.33 24.19 -43.22
CA PRO A 666 50.16 24.99 -44.43
C PRO A 666 51.38 25.87 -44.69
N SER A 667 51.73 26.06 -45.96
CA SER A 667 52.63 27.13 -46.43
C SER A 667 51.93 28.51 -46.52
N LEU A 668 50.59 28.57 -46.41
CA LEU A 668 49.80 29.80 -46.23
C LEU A 668 48.43 29.48 -45.61
N VAL A 669 48.04 30.13 -44.50
CA VAL A 669 46.71 29.92 -43.88
C VAL A 669 45.68 30.81 -44.56
N VAL A 670 44.91 30.23 -45.49
CA VAL A 670 43.80 30.93 -46.15
C VAL A 670 42.47 30.44 -45.59
N LEU A 671 41.70 31.35 -44.99
CA LEU A 671 40.37 31.08 -44.46
C LEU A 671 39.30 31.67 -45.37
N ARG A 672 38.20 30.96 -45.55
CA ARG A 672 36.99 31.49 -46.18
C ARG A 672 35.83 31.38 -45.20
N VAL A 673 35.13 32.48 -44.94
CA VAL A 673 33.88 32.44 -44.18
C VAL A 673 32.81 31.84 -45.09
N ARG A 674 32.12 30.76 -44.71
CA ARG A 674 31.15 30.10 -45.62
C ARG A 674 30.07 31.05 -46.13
N THR A 675 29.65 32.01 -45.30
CA THR A 675 28.61 32.99 -45.63
C THR A 675 29.13 34.23 -46.37
N LYS A 676 30.44 34.32 -46.63
CA LYS A 676 31.04 35.45 -47.36
C LYS A 676 32.08 34.92 -48.32
N ASP A 677 31.98 35.26 -49.61
CA ASP A 677 32.99 34.84 -50.59
C ASP A 677 34.34 35.60 -50.47
N GLN A 678 34.57 36.22 -49.31
CA GLN A 678 35.81 36.91 -48.99
C GLN A 678 36.82 35.89 -48.43
N LEU A 679 37.94 35.74 -49.14
CA LEU A 679 39.12 35.04 -48.65
C LEU A 679 39.87 35.92 -47.66
N TYR A 680 40.39 35.32 -46.61
CA TYR A 680 41.25 35.96 -45.63
C TYR A 680 42.55 35.18 -45.52
N VAL A 681 43.68 35.87 -45.58
CA VAL A 681 44.94 35.29 -45.11
C VAL A 681 45.06 35.60 -43.63
N LEU A 682 45.32 34.57 -42.82
CA LEU A 682 45.67 34.77 -41.42
C LEU A 682 47.18 34.99 -41.33
N ARG A 683 47.59 36.22 -41.05
CA ARG A 683 49.01 36.61 -40.92
C ARG A 683 49.20 37.41 -39.64
N ASP A 684 50.17 37.02 -38.82
CA ASP A 684 50.49 37.68 -37.54
C ASP A 684 49.26 37.85 -36.63
N GLY A 685 48.39 36.83 -36.58
CA GLY A 685 47.15 36.86 -35.80
C GLY A 685 46.03 37.76 -36.34
N VAL A 686 46.24 38.43 -37.47
CA VAL A 686 45.28 39.34 -38.11
C VAL A 686 44.72 38.69 -39.38
N LEU A 687 43.40 38.67 -39.50
CA LEU A 687 42.74 38.33 -40.77
C LEU A 687 42.83 39.50 -41.71
N ARG A 688 43.44 39.27 -42.86
CA ARG A 688 43.52 40.28 -43.91
C ARG A 688 42.75 39.80 -45.13
N PRO A 689 41.71 40.54 -45.55
CA PRO A 689 40.96 40.17 -46.74
C PRO A 689 41.89 40.20 -47.95
N VAL A 690 41.78 39.20 -48.82
CA VAL A 690 42.55 39.05 -50.06
C VAL A 690 41.65 38.67 -51.22
N THR A 691 42.07 38.96 -52.44
CA THR A 691 41.50 38.35 -53.64
C THR A 691 42.09 36.95 -53.85
N ALA A 692 41.45 36.11 -54.67
CA ALA A 692 41.98 34.80 -55.03
C ALA A 692 43.36 34.89 -55.72
N GLN A 693 43.56 35.90 -56.56
CA GLN A 693 44.84 36.18 -57.20
C GLN A 693 45.92 36.55 -56.17
N ARG A 694 45.57 37.40 -55.20
CA ARG A 694 46.51 37.79 -54.15
C ARG A 694 46.88 36.61 -53.24
N ALA A 695 45.91 35.74 -52.92
CA ALA A 695 46.17 34.52 -52.17
C ALA A 695 47.14 33.57 -52.90
N ARG A 696 47.04 33.45 -54.24
CA ARG A 696 48.00 32.71 -55.08
C ARG A 696 49.40 33.29 -55.05
N GLN A 697 49.51 34.61 -55.20
CA GLN A 697 50.81 35.31 -55.14
C GLN A 697 51.50 35.08 -53.79
N LEU A 698 50.75 35.19 -52.69
CA LEU A 698 51.26 34.96 -51.34
C LEU A 698 51.66 33.49 -51.08
N ASN A 699 51.24 32.56 -51.93
CA ASN A 699 51.54 31.14 -51.86
C ASN A 699 52.53 30.68 -52.95
N GLY A 700 53.43 31.57 -53.38
CA GLY A 700 54.47 31.24 -54.37
C GLY A 700 53.92 30.96 -55.77
N GLY A 701 52.79 31.57 -56.14
CA GLY A 701 52.16 31.40 -57.46
C GLY A 701 51.16 30.26 -57.56
N THR A 702 51.11 29.36 -56.58
CA THR A 702 50.18 28.21 -56.56
C THR A 702 48.89 28.51 -55.79
N ALA A 703 47.79 27.85 -56.13
CA ALA A 703 46.53 27.98 -55.37
C ALA A 703 46.70 27.47 -53.93
N PRO A 704 46.51 28.32 -52.90
CA PRO A 704 46.62 27.88 -51.52
C PRO A 704 45.44 26.98 -51.14
N ALA A 705 45.67 26.10 -50.16
CA ALA A 705 44.59 25.37 -49.54
C ALA A 705 43.64 26.35 -48.83
N VAL A 706 42.38 26.40 -49.27
CA VAL A 706 41.34 27.23 -48.64
C VAL A 706 40.63 26.43 -47.57
N HIS A 707 40.72 26.91 -46.33
CA HIS A 707 40.04 26.33 -45.18
C HIS A 707 38.73 27.05 -44.93
N VAL A 708 37.61 26.36 -45.16
CA VAL A 708 36.29 26.94 -44.92
C VAL A 708 35.99 26.92 -43.42
N VAL A 709 35.52 28.05 -42.92
CA VAL A 709 35.08 28.27 -41.54
C VAL A 709 33.71 28.96 -41.55
N VAL A 710 32.91 28.74 -40.50
CA VAL A 710 31.52 29.19 -40.45
C VAL A 710 31.40 30.69 -40.21
N LYS A 711 32.22 31.21 -39.28
CA LYS A 711 32.20 32.61 -38.87
C LYS A 711 33.61 33.03 -38.52
N LEU A 712 34.01 34.20 -39.00
CA LEU A 712 35.15 34.94 -38.51
C LEU A 712 34.60 36.24 -37.93
N THR A 713 34.73 36.43 -36.63
CA THR A 713 34.33 37.67 -35.97
C THR A 713 35.56 38.49 -35.62
N LYS A 714 35.40 39.81 -35.51
CA LYS A 714 36.41 40.69 -34.89
C LYS A 714 36.79 40.26 -33.45
N LYS A 715 35.96 39.40 -32.82
CA LYS A 715 36.17 38.75 -31.52
C LYS A 715 36.95 37.42 -31.61
N GLN A 716 37.25 36.90 -32.78
CA GLN A 716 38.02 35.66 -32.96
C GLN A 716 39.38 35.92 -33.60
N PHE A 717 39.42 36.87 -34.53
CA PHE A 717 40.64 37.45 -35.07
C PHE A 717 40.39 38.93 -35.37
N PRO A 718 41.30 39.85 -35.02
CA PRO A 718 41.24 41.21 -35.55
C PRO A 718 41.23 41.16 -37.09
N VAL A 719 40.35 41.95 -37.71
CA VAL A 719 40.29 42.09 -39.17
C VAL A 719 41.09 43.34 -39.52
N GLY A 720 42.22 43.16 -40.19
CA GLY A 720 43.09 44.23 -40.67
C GLY A 720 42.69 44.73 -42.06
N SER A 721 43.44 45.71 -42.57
CA SER A 721 43.32 46.18 -43.94
C SER A 721 43.58 45.06 -44.96
N ARG A 722 43.03 45.23 -46.16
CA ARG A 722 43.20 44.32 -47.31
C ARG A 722 44.70 44.17 -47.66
N LEU A 723 45.13 42.96 -48.00
CA LEU A 723 46.52 42.64 -48.41
C LEU A 723 46.74 42.71 -49.92
#